data_AF-A0A3B0K4Y6-F1
#
_entry.id   AF-A0A3B0K4Y6-F1
#
_cell.length_a   1.000
_cell.length_b   1.000
_cell.length_c   1.000
_cell.angle_alpha   90.00
_cell.angle_beta   90.00
_cell.angle_gamma   90.00
#
_symmetry.space_group_name_H-M   'P 1'
#
loop_
_entity.id
_entity.type
_entity.pdbx_description
1 polymer ?
#
loop_
_entity_poly.entity_id
_entity_poly.type
_entity_poly.pdbx_seq_one_letter_code
_entity_poly.pdbx_strand_id
1 'polypeptide(L)'
;MLEQFFYMIFDITSVIYKNSYILLNTIMMIWSIVYHSWMTFVLLIWANILWMIPNQRRSMMRSSFFVVLYAEFLVITQYVYGMNIYEEELPTTVASCGFNLEQIGFVHPQNKGSQPWIPLTVKTGFLFVFWITSRQYFKEKAEDRSQSDLLQQIFGPHHSRSEHLLFEKSQAPRLIVFIFKSVTNFITRIWMWLLIFLIFLCAMIDHVMTGFRICYMSLFLLFLMVFQMSLQLWIKFLYGYWMFLIFYAMSILTVIYTYQFDNFDYYWEKFLGVQPTLQNDIGLRRYQTKELFLNLLIPTLTVIFTVVQLHYFHRRFMDSVRRPKPTDQKNRGSLLKLNVGSNTPQKALDTYKQSWKVFFSAGYRKLRSKGRKWFRPGKLITWGYLEMHMIKAVILTSFYCAISEVCFFNLFLVLLSLMSVCVNRFLRRVIFRVVTFWVSVLVLMKMIYQIKYLDQSHYDFKCKNTTVNFAEWMGLIKMDPIFSSLLRYISPYLVYMIVASMHAVVKLRDHLIRYSTFERKERKVLFPNIRRHDAERDFSGLIKYLFNYSYFKFGLEITLIGMVSTIALRRDLLALTYTIWLILLLSLNRMQCARIWELFQLYFVLSIFVQYLYLLNFPPNLCADSSKDSPYVNSTNIIWRMLDESSKLFYKSKLMLDFIVLLLISRQRKSFKAEMHHIDNTYHGGDNKNVVYNIAKLGHVYFENPTHDFCSYVRNYADVLKTAVFCGFFWITLAVVFMGGVCSMDILSLGYIIFALVFLLQGSEVYLQNIHYIICRWNCLIAFNIFNIIVKVSIIVLESKIKEIDKPFLNALYTVLHHDKSIDQEESDKTEESNEIDPRDEDFHYGPRNLIFSNTLVWHAIIFAFVIFQHRIFRSYYFCHIIMDTQANTILASRGASIIENLHYKQIYDRREYEKNVLESVKAKMERIRASNRKNYTTADYPFKFYKYR
;
A
#
# COMPACT_ATOMS: atom_id res chain seq x y z
N MET A 1 34.95 29.52 -15.50
CA MET A 1 33.64 28.83 -15.52
C MET A 1 33.17 28.57 -16.95
N LEU A 2 33.30 29.54 -17.86
CA LEU A 2 32.95 29.39 -19.29
C LEU A 2 33.63 28.19 -19.97
N GLU A 3 34.94 27.99 -19.79
CA GLU A 3 35.63 26.85 -20.42
C GLU A 3 35.13 25.50 -19.94
N GLN A 4 34.84 25.34 -18.64
CA GLN A 4 34.26 24.10 -18.10
C GLN A 4 32.82 23.89 -18.60
N PHE A 5 32.08 24.98 -18.83
CA PHE A 5 30.77 24.94 -19.47
C PHE A 5 30.90 24.55 -20.95
N PHE A 6 31.90 25.05 -21.68
CA PHE A 6 32.18 24.65 -23.06
C PHE A 6 32.66 23.21 -23.19
N TYR A 7 33.55 22.73 -22.31
CA TYR A 7 33.93 21.32 -22.26
C TYR A 7 32.75 20.42 -21.90
N MET A 8 31.87 20.86 -20.99
CA MET A 8 30.63 20.15 -20.67
C MET A 8 29.69 20.12 -21.88
N ILE A 9 29.51 21.23 -22.59
CA ILE A 9 28.74 21.30 -23.83
C ILE A 9 29.37 20.40 -24.88
N PHE A 10 30.69 20.39 -25.04
CA PHE A 10 31.39 19.57 -26.03
C PHE A 10 31.25 18.07 -25.72
N ASP A 11 31.39 17.66 -24.47
CA ASP A 11 31.18 16.27 -24.05
C ASP A 11 29.71 15.85 -24.23
N ILE A 12 28.76 16.72 -23.89
CA ILE A 12 27.34 16.49 -24.14
C ILE A 12 27.08 16.41 -25.65
N THR A 13 27.66 17.30 -26.44
CA THR A 13 27.53 17.33 -27.90
C THR A 13 28.13 16.08 -28.52
N SER A 14 29.27 15.59 -28.03
CA SER A 14 29.88 14.33 -28.46
C SER A 14 29.01 13.11 -28.13
N VAL A 15 28.35 13.11 -26.96
CA VAL A 15 27.37 12.06 -26.60
C VAL A 15 26.11 12.12 -27.47
N ILE A 16 25.60 13.33 -27.73
CA ILE A 16 24.46 13.55 -28.64
C ILE A 16 24.84 13.09 -30.06
N TYR A 17 26.04 13.45 -30.52
CA TYR A 17 26.59 13.04 -31.80
C TYR A 17 26.73 11.51 -31.89
N LYS A 18 27.20 10.85 -30.84
CA LYS A 18 27.31 9.37 -30.80
C LYS A 18 25.95 8.65 -30.82
N ASN A 19 24.89 9.30 -30.33
CA ASN A 19 23.53 8.76 -30.29
C ASN A 19 22.59 9.40 -31.34
N SER A 20 23.13 10.15 -32.30
CA SER A 20 22.39 10.87 -33.34
C SER A 20 21.47 9.97 -34.15
N TYR A 21 21.89 8.72 -34.41
CA TYR A 21 21.11 7.74 -35.15
C TYR A 21 19.75 7.46 -34.45
N ILE A 22 19.71 7.38 -33.11
CA ILE A 22 18.44 7.20 -32.38
C ILE A 22 17.50 8.39 -32.66
N LEU A 23 18.06 9.60 -32.67
CA LEU A 23 17.32 10.83 -32.96
C LEU A 23 16.83 10.85 -34.42
N LEU A 24 17.67 10.48 -35.39
CA LEU A 24 17.29 10.33 -36.80
C LEU A 24 16.06 9.42 -36.96
N ASN A 25 16.09 8.25 -36.33
CA ASN A 25 14.98 7.29 -36.43
C ASN A 25 13.70 7.81 -35.79
N THR A 26 13.82 8.49 -34.66
CA THR A 26 12.68 9.12 -33.98
C THR A 26 12.06 10.21 -34.85
N ILE A 27 12.88 11.05 -35.49
CA ILE A 27 12.40 12.14 -36.35
C ILE A 27 11.79 11.60 -37.65
N MET A 28 12.31 10.53 -38.25
CA MET A 28 11.65 9.88 -39.39
C MET A 28 10.22 9.46 -39.06
N MET A 29 9.98 8.86 -37.88
CA MET A 29 8.63 8.51 -37.44
C MET A 29 7.79 9.77 -37.16
N ILE A 30 8.33 10.78 -36.46
CA ILE A 30 7.59 12.02 -36.17
C ILE A 30 7.16 12.73 -37.47
N TRP A 31 8.04 12.82 -38.48
CA TRP A 31 7.71 13.41 -39.78
C TRP A 31 6.49 12.73 -40.38
N SER A 32 6.48 11.39 -40.42
CA SER A 32 5.38 10.62 -41.00
C SER A 32 4.05 10.74 -40.27
N ILE A 33 4.07 11.06 -38.97
CA ILE A 33 2.86 11.23 -38.15
C ILE A 33 2.32 12.66 -38.27
N VAL A 34 3.21 13.67 -38.29
CA VAL A 34 2.83 15.09 -38.40
C VAL A 34 2.26 15.39 -39.79
N TYR A 35 2.84 14.78 -40.83
CA TYR A 35 2.38 14.92 -42.22
C TYR A 35 1.96 13.55 -42.76
N HIS A 36 0.70 13.19 -42.56
CA HIS A 36 0.12 11.94 -43.05
C HIS A 36 0.00 11.94 -44.59
N SER A 37 0.66 10.99 -45.26
CA SER A 37 0.55 10.74 -46.71
C SER A 37 1.19 9.41 -47.11
N TRP A 38 0.86 8.88 -48.30
CA TRP A 38 1.50 7.65 -48.81
C TRP A 38 3.02 7.78 -48.95
N MET A 39 3.52 8.97 -49.29
CA MET A 39 4.97 9.19 -49.43
C MET A 39 5.69 9.22 -48.07
N THR A 40 5.04 9.72 -47.01
CA THR A 40 5.64 9.67 -45.66
C THR A 40 5.44 8.32 -44.98
N PHE A 41 4.47 7.51 -45.41
CA PHE A 41 4.31 6.11 -44.98
C PHE A 41 5.56 5.27 -45.28
N VAL A 42 6.24 5.52 -46.40
CA VAL A 42 7.51 4.85 -46.73
C VAL A 42 8.58 5.15 -45.69
N LEU A 43 8.69 6.41 -45.21
CA LEU A 43 9.61 6.78 -44.12
C LEU A 43 9.23 6.07 -42.82
N LEU A 44 7.94 5.90 -42.55
CA LEU A 44 7.47 5.21 -41.36
C LEU A 44 7.84 3.73 -41.38
N ILE A 45 7.51 3.00 -42.44
CA ILE A 45 7.89 1.58 -42.57
C ILE A 45 9.40 1.43 -42.50
N TRP A 46 10.15 2.29 -43.19
CA TRP A 46 11.60 2.22 -43.21
C TRP A 46 12.23 2.46 -41.84
N ALA A 47 11.76 3.47 -41.09
CA ALA A 47 12.19 3.73 -39.72
C ALA A 47 11.95 2.52 -38.80
N ASN A 48 10.81 1.86 -38.98
CA ASN A 48 10.43 0.71 -38.18
C ASN A 48 11.18 -0.58 -38.53
N ILE A 49 11.49 -0.80 -39.81
CA ILE A 49 12.40 -1.89 -40.25
C ILE A 49 13.80 -1.66 -39.66
N LEU A 50 14.31 -0.42 -39.70
CA LEU A 50 15.63 -0.08 -39.14
C LEU A 50 15.72 -0.35 -37.63
N TRP A 51 14.62 -0.24 -36.89
CA TRP A 51 14.56 -0.60 -35.47
C TRP A 51 14.66 -2.12 -35.22
N MET A 52 14.24 -2.96 -36.17
CA MET A 52 14.23 -4.42 -36.02
C MET A 52 15.58 -5.06 -36.38
N ILE A 53 16.37 -4.40 -37.21
CA ILE A 53 17.64 -4.94 -37.72
C ILE A 53 18.71 -4.99 -36.59
N PRO A 54 19.43 -6.12 -36.44
CA PRO A 54 20.54 -6.19 -35.49
C PRO A 54 21.65 -5.18 -35.88
N ASN A 55 22.28 -4.56 -34.87
CA ASN A 55 23.27 -3.49 -35.06
C ASN A 55 22.72 -2.21 -35.73
N GLN A 56 21.57 -1.73 -35.26
CA GLN A 56 20.88 -0.50 -35.69
C GLN A 56 21.79 0.67 -36.10
N ARG A 57 22.85 0.99 -35.34
CA ARG A 57 23.76 2.10 -35.67
C ARG A 57 24.40 1.93 -37.05
N ARG A 58 24.90 0.73 -37.36
CA ARG A 58 25.60 0.49 -38.64
C ARG A 58 24.62 0.55 -39.81
N SER A 59 23.47 -0.10 -39.67
CA SER A 59 22.43 -0.13 -40.71
C SER A 59 21.85 1.25 -40.96
N MET A 60 21.62 2.03 -39.91
CA MET A 60 21.08 3.38 -40.02
C MET A 60 22.09 4.36 -40.61
N MET A 61 23.35 4.29 -40.21
CA MET A 61 24.41 5.10 -40.83
C MET A 61 24.58 4.77 -42.32
N ARG A 62 24.41 3.50 -42.73
CA ARG A 62 24.43 3.14 -44.15
C ARG A 62 23.19 3.67 -44.89
N SER A 63 22.04 3.68 -44.22
CA SER A 63 20.78 4.14 -44.80
C SER A 63 20.63 5.66 -44.82
N SER A 64 21.36 6.42 -43.99
CA SER A 64 21.14 7.85 -43.80
C SER A 64 21.32 8.64 -45.09
N PHE A 65 22.21 8.20 -45.99
CA PHE A 65 22.39 8.82 -47.30
C PHE A 65 21.11 8.75 -48.15
N PHE A 66 20.53 7.55 -48.27
CA PHE A 66 19.29 7.34 -49.04
C PHE A 66 18.09 8.07 -48.42
N VAL A 67 18.03 8.12 -47.09
CA VAL A 67 16.96 8.83 -46.37
C VAL A 67 17.04 10.34 -46.60
N VAL A 68 18.25 10.93 -46.61
CA VAL A 68 18.43 12.36 -46.92
C VAL A 68 17.96 12.68 -48.33
N LEU A 69 18.36 11.89 -49.34
CA LEU A 69 17.91 12.11 -50.72
C LEU A 69 16.40 12.04 -50.86
N TYR A 70 15.76 11.07 -50.21
CA TYR A 70 14.30 10.94 -50.20
C TYR A 70 13.63 12.12 -49.48
N ALA A 71 14.19 12.57 -48.35
CA ALA A 71 13.66 13.70 -47.59
C ALA A 71 13.81 15.03 -48.35
N GLU A 72 14.92 15.24 -49.05
CA GLU A 72 15.13 16.39 -49.94
C GLU A 72 14.10 16.40 -51.06
N PHE A 73 13.85 15.24 -51.69
CA PHE A 73 12.77 15.10 -52.67
C PHE A 73 11.40 15.50 -52.09
N LEU A 74 11.03 15.03 -50.89
CA LEU A 74 9.76 15.41 -50.25
C LEU A 74 9.65 16.91 -49.94
N VAL A 75 10.77 17.55 -49.58
CA VAL A 75 10.80 19.01 -49.30
C VAL A 75 10.69 19.81 -50.59
N ILE A 76 11.38 19.40 -51.66
CA ILE A 76 11.27 20.02 -52.99
C ILE A 76 9.84 19.89 -53.51
N THR A 77 9.24 18.71 -53.42
CA THR A 77 7.84 18.48 -53.75
C THR A 77 6.92 19.41 -52.96
N GLN A 78 7.11 19.54 -51.64
CA GLN A 78 6.31 20.45 -50.83
C GLN A 78 6.50 21.92 -51.21
N TYR A 79 7.71 22.30 -51.60
CA TYR A 79 8.03 23.66 -52.04
C TYR A 79 7.29 24.00 -53.34
N VAL A 80 7.28 23.09 -54.32
CA VAL A 80 6.53 23.25 -55.58
C VAL A 80 5.04 23.40 -55.32
N TYR A 81 4.44 22.53 -54.50
CA TYR A 81 3.01 22.60 -54.14
C TYR A 81 2.66 23.75 -53.18
N GLY A 82 3.67 24.42 -52.60
CA GLY A 82 3.52 25.62 -51.79
C GLY A 82 3.54 26.93 -52.59
N MET A 83 3.82 26.87 -53.89
CA MET A 83 3.73 28.02 -54.79
C MET A 83 2.26 28.39 -55.05
N ASN A 84 2.03 29.63 -55.46
CA ASN A 84 0.69 30.17 -55.73
C ASN A 84 0.17 29.68 -57.10
N ILE A 85 -0.08 28.37 -57.22
CA ILE A 85 -0.53 27.69 -58.44
C ILE A 85 -1.98 27.23 -58.21
N TYR A 86 -2.87 27.50 -59.16
CA TYR A 86 -4.30 27.16 -59.07
C TYR A 86 -4.55 25.68 -59.44
N GLU A 87 -5.68 25.11 -58.99
CA GLU A 87 -6.05 23.69 -59.21
C GLU A 87 -6.14 23.28 -60.69
N GLU A 88 -6.18 24.24 -61.62
CA GLU A 88 -6.22 24.02 -63.07
C GLU A 88 -4.85 23.63 -63.66
N GLU A 89 -3.72 24.05 -63.06
CA GLU A 89 -2.36 23.78 -63.57
C GLU A 89 -1.71 22.55 -62.89
N LEU A 90 -2.13 22.23 -61.66
CA LEU A 90 -1.68 21.09 -60.87
C LEU A 90 -2.85 20.52 -60.05
N PRO A 91 -3.67 19.60 -60.64
CA PRO A 91 -4.88 19.13 -59.99
C PRO A 91 -4.59 18.26 -58.76
N THR A 92 -5.30 18.54 -57.67
CA THR A 92 -5.32 17.75 -56.43
C THR A 92 -6.24 16.54 -56.51
N THR A 93 -7.20 16.54 -57.44
CA THR A 93 -8.06 15.40 -57.75
C THR A 93 -8.07 15.15 -59.26
N VAL A 94 -7.75 13.93 -59.69
CA VAL A 94 -7.85 13.54 -61.11
C VAL A 94 -9.17 12.79 -61.30
N ALA A 95 -10.18 13.49 -61.82
CA ALA A 95 -11.53 12.96 -62.01
C ALA A 95 -11.59 11.70 -62.90
N SER A 96 -10.62 11.51 -63.81
CA SER A 96 -10.60 10.38 -64.76
C SER A 96 -10.22 9.03 -64.15
N CYS A 97 -9.68 8.98 -62.93
CA CYS A 97 -9.15 7.74 -62.33
C CYS A 97 -9.53 7.57 -60.83
N GLY A 98 -10.25 8.52 -60.24
CA GLY A 98 -10.72 8.43 -58.84
C GLY A 98 -9.61 8.52 -57.78
N PHE A 99 -8.37 8.90 -58.16
CA PHE A 99 -7.25 9.06 -57.24
C PHE A 99 -7.16 10.49 -56.70
N ASN A 100 -7.17 10.60 -55.37
CA ASN A 100 -6.95 11.86 -54.66
C ASN A 100 -5.44 12.08 -54.46
N LEU A 101 -4.83 13.05 -55.16
CA LEU A 101 -3.40 13.34 -55.06
C LEU A 101 -3.03 13.99 -53.71
N GLU A 102 -3.99 14.57 -53.00
CA GLU A 102 -3.77 15.08 -51.64
C GLU A 102 -3.29 13.98 -50.69
N GLN A 103 -3.75 12.74 -50.89
CA GLN A 103 -3.37 11.58 -50.06
C GLN A 103 -1.97 11.04 -50.37
N ILE A 104 -1.49 11.27 -51.59
CA ILE A 104 -0.13 10.90 -52.00
C ILE A 104 0.88 11.84 -51.30
N GLY A 105 0.43 13.03 -50.89
CA GLY A 105 1.24 14.04 -50.18
C GLY A 105 1.38 15.35 -50.96
N PHE A 106 0.64 15.49 -52.05
CA PHE A 106 0.58 16.66 -52.90
C PHE A 106 -0.58 17.55 -52.44
N VAL A 107 -0.34 18.32 -51.37
CA VAL A 107 -1.36 19.16 -50.73
C VAL A 107 -0.98 20.63 -50.89
N HIS A 108 -1.91 21.44 -51.38
CA HIS A 108 -1.79 22.89 -51.34
C HIS A 108 -2.00 23.40 -49.89
N PRO A 109 -0.98 24.02 -49.26
CA PRO A 109 -1.10 24.52 -47.88
C PRO A 109 -2.20 25.59 -47.70
N GLN A 110 -2.51 26.31 -48.77
CA GLN A 110 -3.50 27.38 -48.83
C GLN A 110 -4.93 26.85 -48.62
N ASN A 111 -5.27 25.68 -49.17
CA ASN A 111 -6.60 25.04 -49.05
C ASN A 111 -6.95 24.63 -47.61
N LYS A 112 -5.95 24.45 -46.73
CA LYS A 112 -6.13 24.10 -45.30
C LYS A 112 -6.02 25.31 -44.34
N GLY A 113 -5.96 26.54 -44.86
CA GLY A 113 -5.87 27.77 -44.07
C GLY A 113 -4.51 27.97 -43.38
N SER A 114 -3.47 27.26 -43.82
CA SER A 114 -2.12 27.36 -43.24
C SER A 114 -1.17 28.15 -44.16
N GLN A 115 -0.39 29.07 -43.59
CA GLN A 115 0.59 29.81 -44.38
C GLN A 115 1.67 28.86 -44.92
N PRO A 116 2.03 28.92 -46.22
CA PRO A 116 2.95 27.95 -46.86
C PRO A 116 4.33 27.80 -46.22
N TRP A 117 4.84 28.84 -45.54
CA TRP A 117 6.15 28.82 -44.88
C TRP A 117 6.20 27.94 -43.62
N ILE A 118 5.05 27.71 -42.95
CA ILE A 118 4.98 26.94 -41.71
C ILE A 118 5.36 25.46 -41.94
N PRO A 119 4.70 24.71 -42.84
CA PRO A 119 5.06 23.32 -43.09
C PRO A 119 6.46 23.17 -43.69
N LEU A 120 6.91 24.16 -44.48
CA LEU A 120 8.26 24.16 -45.04
C LEU A 120 9.33 24.29 -43.94
N THR A 121 9.14 25.23 -42.99
CA THR A 121 10.06 25.44 -41.86
C THR A 121 10.17 24.22 -40.95
N VAL A 122 9.06 23.53 -40.69
CA VAL A 122 9.07 22.32 -39.85
C VAL A 122 9.78 21.16 -40.56
N LYS A 123 9.51 20.94 -41.86
CA LYS A 123 10.17 19.88 -42.65
C LYS A 123 11.67 20.14 -42.84
N THR A 124 12.10 21.39 -43.05
CA THR A 124 13.53 21.73 -43.10
C THR A 124 14.22 21.54 -41.74
N GLY A 125 13.51 21.80 -40.63
CA GLY A 125 13.97 21.47 -39.28
C GLY A 125 14.21 19.96 -39.07
N PHE A 126 13.33 19.10 -39.59
CA PHE A 126 13.55 17.65 -39.58
C PHE A 126 14.73 17.23 -40.46
N LEU A 127 14.86 17.81 -41.66
CA LEU A 127 15.95 17.55 -42.59
C LEU A 127 17.34 17.87 -41.99
N PHE A 128 17.44 18.91 -41.17
CA PHE A 128 18.69 19.28 -40.49
C PHE A 128 19.30 18.12 -39.68
N VAL A 129 18.48 17.32 -38.99
CA VAL A 129 18.97 16.17 -38.24
C VAL A 129 19.44 15.04 -39.17
N PHE A 130 18.83 14.92 -40.35
CA PHE A 130 19.22 13.93 -41.35
C PHE A 130 20.59 14.30 -41.92
N TRP A 131 20.84 15.58 -42.19
CA TRP A 131 22.15 16.08 -42.59
C TRP A 131 23.23 15.87 -41.52
N ILE A 132 22.94 16.12 -40.24
CA ILE A 132 23.90 15.85 -39.16
C ILE A 132 24.33 14.38 -39.16
N THR A 133 23.36 13.47 -39.28
CA THR A 133 23.62 12.02 -39.23
C THR A 133 24.35 11.54 -40.49
N SER A 134 24.00 12.07 -41.66
CA SER A 134 24.71 11.79 -42.91
C SER A 134 26.15 12.30 -42.87
N ARG A 135 26.37 13.53 -42.40
CA ARG A 135 27.72 14.08 -42.19
C ARG A 135 28.53 13.22 -41.23
N GLN A 136 27.91 12.69 -40.19
CA GLN A 136 28.56 11.76 -39.27
C GLN A 136 28.95 10.45 -39.95
N TYR A 137 28.08 9.86 -40.77
CA TYR A 137 28.43 8.65 -41.52
C TYR A 137 29.64 8.89 -42.43
N PHE A 138 29.67 10.00 -43.17
CA PHE A 138 30.81 10.32 -44.04
C PHE A 138 32.08 10.62 -43.25
N LYS A 139 31.98 11.31 -42.11
CA LYS A 139 33.12 11.58 -41.23
C LYS A 139 33.70 10.28 -40.64
N GLU A 140 32.87 9.41 -40.08
CA GLU A 140 33.31 8.12 -39.54
C GLU A 140 33.93 7.23 -40.65
N LYS A 141 33.36 7.25 -41.86
CA LYS A 141 33.91 6.52 -43.01
C LYS A 141 35.25 7.09 -43.50
N ALA A 142 35.44 8.41 -43.42
CA ALA A 142 36.70 9.07 -43.76
C ALA A 142 37.78 8.80 -42.68
N GLU A 143 37.40 8.82 -41.40
CA GLU A 143 38.27 8.46 -40.28
C GLU A 143 38.67 6.98 -40.35
N ASP A 144 37.74 6.06 -40.62
CA ASP A 144 38.04 4.64 -40.80
C ASP A 144 39.01 4.40 -41.96
N ARG A 145 38.88 5.13 -43.07
CA ARG A 145 39.80 5.08 -44.22
C ARG A 145 41.18 5.65 -43.86
N SER A 146 41.23 6.80 -43.22
CA SER A 146 42.49 7.39 -42.75
C SER A 146 43.19 6.48 -41.75
N GLN A 147 42.45 5.84 -40.84
CA GLN A 147 43.00 4.93 -39.86
C GLN A 147 43.44 3.61 -40.48
N SER A 148 42.74 3.09 -41.49
CA SER A 148 43.19 1.91 -42.25
C SER A 148 44.43 2.21 -43.08
N ASP A 149 44.49 3.38 -43.73
CA ASP A 149 45.64 3.81 -44.53
C ASP A 149 46.87 4.03 -43.64
N LEU A 150 46.68 4.60 -42.44
CA LEU A 150 47.72 4.81 -41.44
C LEU A 150 48.17 3.49 -40.79
N LEU A 151 47.25 2.55 -40.52
CA LEU A 151 47.60 1.18 -40.10
C LEU A 151 48.36 0.44 -41.20
N GLN A 152 48.00 0.63 -42.47
CA GLN A 152 48.64 -0.01 -43.62
C GLN A 152 50.00 0.62 -43.95
N GLN A 153 50.21 1.91 -43.63
CA GLN A 153 51.51 2.58 -43.71
C GLN A 153 52.44 2.22 -42.54
N ILE A 154 51.91 2.03 -41.33
CA ILE A 154 52.73 1.70 -40.15
C ILE A 154 53.06 0.20 -40.08
N PHE A 155 52.16 -0.67 -40.53
CA PHE A 155 52.35 -2.12 -40.53
C PHE A 155 52.27 -2.65 -41.97
N GLY A 156 53.43 -2.87 -42.60
CA GLY A 156 53.54 -3.62 -43.85
C GLY A 156 52.95 -5.06 -43.74
N PRO A 157 52.87 -5.82 -44.84
CA PRO A 157 51.88 -6.89 -45.01
C PRO A 157 52.13 -8.20 -44.25
N HIS A 158 52.95 -8.22 -43.20
CA HIS A 158 53.15 -9.43 -42.40
C HIS A 158 53.24 -9.16 -40.88
N HIS A 159 52.41 -9.92 -40.16
CA HIS A 159 52.38 -10.20 -38.72
C HIS A 159 51.45 -9.39 -37.78
N SER A 160 50.32 -10.04 -37.51
CA SER A 160 49.73 -10.31 -36.18
C SER A 160 49.46 -9.15 -35.22
N ARG A 161 48.20 -8.71 -35.25
CA ARG A 161 47.29 -8.49 -34.12
C ARG A 161 47.90 -8.74 -32.71
N SER A 162 48.49 -7.71 -32.11
CA SER A 162 48.66 -7.62 -30.66
C SER A 162 48.14 -6.27 -30.17
N GLU A 163 47.12 -6.34 -29.31
CA GLU A 163 46.48 -5.22 -28.62
C GLU A 163 47.49 -4.47 -27.75
N HIS A 164 47.84 -3.22 -28.07
CA HIS A 164 48.36 -2.23 -27.11
C HIS A 164 47.99 -0.82 -27.61
N LEU A 165 47.02 -0.16 -26.97
CA LEU A 165 47.26 0.86 -25.95
C LEU A 165 47.92 2.15 -26.45
N LEU A 166 47.38 2.76 -27.52
CA LEU A 166 47.50 4.20 -27.76
C LEU A 166 46.14 4.76 -28.16
N PHE A 167 45.30 5.01 -27.16
CA PHE A 167 44.37 6.12 -27.25
C PHE A 167 44.41 6.85 -25.92
N GLU A 168 44.96 8.04 -26.01
CA GLU A 168 45.00 9.06 -24.99
C GLU A 168 43.64 9.13 -24.30
N LYS A 169 43.59 8.60 -23.08
CA LYS A 169 42.41 8.61 -22.25
C LYS A 169 42.25 10.05 -21.77
N SER A 170 41.52 10.84 -22.55
CA SER A 170 41.04 12.14 -22.10
C SER A 170 40.53 11.98 -20.67
N GLN A 171 41.09 12.79 -19.76
CA GLN A 171 40.69 12.81 -18.36
C GLN A 171 39.28 13.41 -18.25
N ALA A 172 38.27 12.68 -18.75
CA ALA A 172 36.89 12.94 -18.37
C ALA A 172 36.85 12.92 -16.83
N PRO A 173 36.36 13.99 -16.17
CA PRO A 173 36.44 14.09 -14.73
C PRO A 173 35.78 12.84 -14.14
N ARG A 174 36.51 12.09 -13.28
CA ARG A 174 36.08 10.80 -12.70
C ARG A 174 34.67 10.85 -12.08
N LEU A 175 34.21 12.05 -11.71
CA LEU A 175 32.84 12.37 -11.30
C LEU A 175 31.79 12.09 -12.38
N ILE A 176 31.99 12.50 -13.63
CA ILE A 176 31.03 12.29 -14.73
C ILE A 176 30.91 10.81 -15.06
N VAL A 177 32.03 10.09 -15.13
CA VAL A 177 32.02 8.63 -15.36
C VAL A 177 31.31 7.91 -14.20
N PHE A 178 31.50 8.37 -12.97
CA PHE A 178 30.80 7.83 -11.80
C PHE A 178 29.29 8.13 -11.83
N ILE A 179 28.91 9.38 -12.14
CA ILE A 179 27.51 9.80 -12.27
C ILE A 179 26.83 9.02 -13.39
N PHE A 180 27.45 8.94 -14.56
CA PHE A 180 26.93 8.20 -15.72
C PHE A 180 26.76 6.71 -15.40
N LYS A 181 27.73 6.07 -14.75
CA LYS A 181 27.62 4.67 -14.32
C LYS A 181 26.52 4.48 -13.26
N SER A 182 26.34 5.44 -12.37
CA SER A 182 25.29 5.42 -11.35
C SER A 182 23.89 5.60 -11.96
N VAL A 183 23.74 6.58 -12.86
CA VAL A 183 22.50 6.88 -13.60
C VAL A 183 22.13 5.69 -14.47
N THR A 184 23.08 5.13 -15.21
CA THR A 184 22.85 3.93 -16.03
C THR A 184 22.37 2.75 -15.18
N ASN A 185 23.02 2.48 -14.04
CA ASN A 185 22.58 1.43 -13.11
C ASN A 185 21.24 1.72 -12.44
N PHE A 186 20.88 2.99 -12.26
CA PHE A 186 19.57 3.38 -11.72
C PHE A 186 18.47 3.20 -12.77
N ILE A 187 18.69 3.71 -13.98
CA ILE A 187 17.76 3.60 -15.12
C ILE A 187 17.51 2.13 -15.43
N THR A 188 18.54 1.28 -15.52
CA THR A 188 18.35 -0.18 -15.77
C THR A 188 17.43 -0.87 -14.77
N ARG A 189 17.30 -0.36 -13.53
CA ARG A 189 16.43 -0.92 -12.49
C ARG A 189 14.99 -0.45 -12.58
N ILE A 190 14.76 0.76 -13.09
CA ILE A 190 13.44 1.37 -13.19
C ILE A 190 12.81 1.14 -14.56
N TRP A 191 13.63 1.01 -15.61
CA TRP A 191 13.16 0.96 -16.99
C TRP A 191 12.12 -0.14 -17.24
N MET A 192 12.31 -1.32 -16.66
CA MET A 192 11.32 -2.40 -16.74
C MET A 192 9.96 -2.02 -16.16
N TRP A 193 9.93 -1.31 -15.02
CA TRP A 193 8.69 -0.85 -14.40
C TRP A 193 8.02 0.24 -15.21
N LEU A 194 8.81 1.16 -15.77
CA LEU A 194 8.31 2.18 -16.69
C LEU A 194 7.65 1.54 -17.91
N LEU A 195 8.26 0.51 -18.48
CA LEU A 195 7.74 -0.18 -19.65
C LEU A 195 6.45 -0.95 -19.37
N ILE A 196 6.37 -1.63 -18.21
CA ILE A 196 5.15 -2.30 -17.75
C ILE A 196 4.02 -1.27 -17.58
N PHE A 197 4.32 -0.11 -17.00
CA PHE A 197 3.36 0.99 -16.86
C PHE A 197 2.91 1.56 -18.21
N LEU A 198 3.84 1.71 -19.17
CA LEU A 198 3.52 2.19 -20.52
C LEU A 198 2.55 1.24 -21.24
N ILE A 199 2.78 -0.08 -21.18
CA ILE A 199 1.87 -1.06 -21.80
C ILE A 199 0.48 -1.00 -21.16
N PHE A 200 0.42 -0.86 -19.83
CA PHE A 200 -0.85 -0.67 -19.13
C PHE A 200 -1.57 0.61 -19.57
N LEU A 201 -0.84 1.72 -19.71
CA LEU A 201 -1.40 2.98 -20.20
C LEU A 201 -1.96 2.82 -21.62
N CYS A 202 -1.25 2.14 -22.52
CA CYS A 202 -1.70 1.90 -23.89
C CYS A 202 -2.96 1.05 -23.97
N ALA A 203 -3.15 0.12 -23.03
CA ALA A 203 -4.36 -0.69 -22.96
C ALA A 203 -5.59 0.08 -22.46
N MET A 204 -5.39 1.16 -21.69
CA MET A 204 -6.48 1.87 -21.00
C MET A 204 -6.81 3.24 -21.59
N ILE A 205 -5.88 3.91 -22.27
CA ILE A 205 -6.05 5.30 -22.75
C ILE A 205 -7.10 5.41 -23.87
N ASP A 206 -7.92 6.47 -23.84
CA ASP A 206 -9.07 6.79 -24.71
C ASP A 206 -10.43 6.12 -24.35
N HIS A 207 -11.54 6.76 -24.75
CA HIS A 207 -12.91 6.57 -24.25
C HIS A 207 -13.61 5.31 -24.77
N VAL A 208 -13.29 4.88 -25.98
CA VAL A 208 -13.92 3.70 -26.61
C VAL A 208 -12.98 2.51 -26.51
N MET A 209 -13.45 1.39 -25.95
CA MET A 209 -12.68 0.15 -25.93
C MET A 209 -12.60 -0.44 -27.33
N THR A 210 -11.38 -0.75 -27.77
CA THR A 210 -11.10 -1.29 -29.11
C THR A 210 -10.40 -2.63 -29.03
N GLY A 211 -10.56 -3.47 -30.05
CA GLY A 211 -9.88 -4.76 -30.16
C GLY A 211 -8.36 -4.68 -29.96
N PHE A 212 -7.72 -3.66 -30.54
CA PHE A 212 -6.27 -3.45 -30.37
C PHE A 212 -5.86 -3.24 -28.90
N ARG A 213 -6.68 -2.55 -28.10
CA ARG A 213 -6.43 -2.32 -26.68
C ARG A 213 -6.64 -3.56 -25.83
N ILE A 214 -7.67 -4.35 -26.14
CA ILE A 214 -7.93 -5.64 -25.48
C ILE A 214 -6.73 -6.58 -25.66
N CYS A 215 -6.14 -6.60 -26.85
CA CYS A 215 -4.93 -7.38 -27.09
C CYS A 215 -3.70 -6.83 -26.34
N TYR A 216 -3.51 -5.51 -26.22
CA TYR A 216 -2.48 -4.95 -25.32
C TYR A 216 -2.70 -5.35 -23.85
N MET A 217 -3.95 -5.35 -23.37
CA MET A 217 -4.26 -5.84 -22.02
C MET A 217 -3.94 -7.34 -21.90
N SER A 218 -4.27 -8.14 -22.90
CA SER A 218 -3.94 -9.57 -22.93
C SER A 218 -2.42 -9.80 -22.83
N LEU A 219 -1.62 -9.04 -23.58
CA LEU A 219 -0.16 -9.12 -23.50
C LEU A 219 0.38 -8.69 -22.13
N PHE A 220 -0.17 -7.64 -21.53
CA PHE A 220 0.17 -7.20 -20.18
C PHE A 220 -0.16 -8.27 -19.13
N LEU A 221 -1.36 -8.85 -19.20
CA LEU A 221 -1.80 -9.90 -18.28
C LEU A 221 -0.97 -11.18 -18.46
N LEU A 222 -0.66 -11.58 -19.69
CA LEU A 222 0.22 -12.70 -20.01
C LEU A 222 1.61 -12.50 -19.42
N PHE A 223 2.18 -11.29 -19.56
CA PHE A 223 3.47 -10.95 -18.98
C PHE A 223 3.48 -11.12 -17.45
N LEU A 224 2.45 -10.60 -16.77
CA LEU A 224 2.31 -10.74 -15.32
C LEU A 224 2.06 -12.19 -14.90
N MET A 225 1.25 -12.93 -15.65
CA MET A 225 0.93 -14.33 -15.36
C MET A 225 2.18 -15.21 -15.46
N VAL A 226 2.94 -15.10 -16.56
CA VAL A 226 4.19 -15.87 -16.74
C VAL A 226 5.20 -15.52 -15.63
N PHE A 227 5.29 -14.24 -15.26
CA PHE A 227 6.12 -13.79 -14.15
C PHE A 227 5.71 -14.42 -12.80
N GLN A 228 4.42 -14.48 -12.52
CA GLN A 228 3.86 -15.08 -11.29
C GLN A 228 3.99 -16.61 -11.26
N MET A 229 3.92 -17.28 -12.42
CA MET A 229 4.01 -18.74 -12.52
C MET A 229 5.42 -19.26 -12.20
N SER A 230 6.44 -18.75 -12.91
CA SER A 230 7.84 -19.14 -12.73
C SER A 230 8.80 -18.10 -13.30
N LEU A 231 9.75 -17.69 -12.47
CA LEU A 231 10.83 -16.79 -12.89
C LEU A 231 11.68 -17.38 -14.03
N GLN A 232 12.00 -18.67 -13.97
CA GLN A 232 12.88 -19.29 -14.95
C GLN A 232 12.22 -19.31 -16.34
N LEU A 233 10.91 -19.55 -16.38
CA LEU A 233 10.12 -19.45 -17.61
C LEU A 233 10.06 -18.00 -18.07
N TRP A 234 9.77 -17.05 -17.17
CA TRP A 234 9.73 -15.63 -17.48
C TRP A 234 11.04 -15.11 -18.08
N ILE A 235 12.19 -15.49 -17.51
CA ILE A 235 13.53 -15.15 -18.01
C ILE A 235 13.77 -15.67 -19.44
N LYS A 236 13.27 -16.87 -19.77
CA LYS A 236 13.39 -17.43 -21.14
C LYS A 236 12.41 -16.76 -22.09
N PHE A 237 11.20 -16.47 -21.62
CA PHE A 237 10.12 -15.85 -22.37
C PHE A 237 10.38 -14.37 -22.72
N LEU A 238 11.10 -13.63 -21.86
CA LEU A 238 11.21 -12.18 -21.94
C LEU A 238 11.74 -11.64 -23.28
N TYR A 239 12.73 -12.29 -23.89
CA TYR A 239 13.26 -11.84 -25.18
C TYR A 239 12.21 -11.98 -26.30
N GLY A 240 11.55 -13.14 -26.38
CA GLY A 240 10.48 -13.39 -27.35
C GLY A 240 9.28 -12.48 -27.14
N TYR A 241 8.92 -12.20 -25.88
CA TYR A 241 7.86 -11.27 -25.53
C TYR A 241 8.10 -9.86 -26.08
N TRP A 242 9.30 -9.31 -25.92
CA TRP A 242 9.63 -7.97 -26.44
C TRP A 242 9.58 -7.93 -27.97
N MET A 243 10.12 -8.96 -28.64
CA MET A 243 10.04 -9.06 -30.10
C MET A 243 8.59 -9.12 -30.59
N PHE A 244 7.76 -9.93 -29.94
CA PHE A 244 6.33 -10.02 -30.26
C PHE A 244 5.62 -8.67 -30.08
N LEU A 245 5.90 -7.96 -28.99
CA LEU A 245 5.29 -6.66 -28.72
C LEU A 245 5.68 -5.60 -29.77
N ILE A 246 6.95 -5.58 -30.18
CA ILE A 246 7.42 -4.70 -31.26
C ILE A 246 6.67 -5.01 -32.55
N PHE A 247 6.59 -6.29 -32.94
CA PHE A 247 5.87 -6.72 -34.14
C PHE A 247 4.37 -6.36 -34.09
N TYR A 248 3.74 -6.57 -32.93
CA TYR A 248 2.34 -6.24 -32.72
C TYR A 248 2.07 -4.73 -32.83
N ALA A 249 2.84 -3.91 -32.11
CA ALA A 249 2.72 -2.46 -32.15
C ALA A 249 2.96 -1.89 -33.56
N MET A 250 3.88 -2.52 -34.30
CA MET A 250 4.14 -2.19 -35.70
C MET A 250 2.98 -2.50 -36.64
N SER A 251 2.36 -3.66 -36.45
CA SER A 251 1.19 -4.05 -37.23
C SER A 251 0.03 -3.10 -36.98
N ILE A 252 -0.25 -2.75 -35.72
CA ILE A 252 -1.29 -1.76 -35.36
C ILE A 252 -0.99 -0.41 -35.97
N LEU A 253 0.25 0.08 -35.85
CA LEU A 253 0.63 1.37 -36.41
C LEU A 253 0.37 1.42 -37.91
N THR A 254 0.74 0.36 -38.62
CA THR A 254 0.54 0.22 -40.07
C THR A 254 -0.95 0.20 -40.43
N VAL A 255 -1.74 -0.56 -39.68
CA VAL A 255 -3.18 -0.72 -39.91
C VAL A 255 -3.95 0.58 -39.59
N ILE A 256 -3.67 1.25 -38.47
CA ILE A 256 -4.30 2.54 -38.13
C ILE A 256 -3.91 3.61 -39.17
N TYR A 257 -2.65 3.63 -39.59
CA TYR A 257 -2.15 4.60 -40.57
C TYR A 257 -2.83 4.45 -41.93
N THR A 258 -2.92 3.21 -42.44
CA THR A 258 -3.51 2.91 -43.75
C THR A 258 -5.02 3.10 -43.76
N TYR A 259 -5.72 2.83 -42.66
CA TYR A 259 -7.16 3.03 -42.55
C TYR A 259 -7.60 4.50 -42.62
N GLN A 260 -6.68 5.48 -42.49
CA GLN A 260 -7.03 6.89 -42.67
C GLN A 260 -7.18 7.31 -44.14
N PHE A 261 -6.76 6.47 -45.09
CA PHE A 261 -6.96 6.76 -46.52
C PHE A 261 -8.39 6.43 -46.95
N ASP A 262 -8.84 7.07 -48.02
CA ASP A 262 -10.18 6.84 -48.57
C ASP A 262 -10.33 5.42 -49.14
N ASN A 263 -11.57 4.94 -49.17
CA ASN A 263 -11.98 3.62 -49.66
C ASN A 263 -11.47 2.40 -48.86
N PHE A 264 -10.70 2.61 -47.78
CA PHE A 264 -10.26 1.49 -46.93
C PHE A 264 -11.42 0.84 -46.16
N ASP A 265 -12.40 1.60 -45.72
CA ASP A 265 -13.67 1.08 -45.19
C ASP A 265 -14.35 0.10 -46.15
N TYR A 266 -14.47 0.49 -47.42
CA TYR A 266 -15.02 -0.33 -48.48
C TYR A 266 -14.16 -1.58 -48.80
N TYR A 267 -12.83 -1.44 -48.84
CA TYR A 267 -11.94 -2.56 -49.09
C TYR A 267 -12.03 -3.61 -47.98
N TRP A 268 -12.10 -3.19 -46.72
CA TRP A 268 -12.26 -4.09 -45.59
C TRP A 268 -13.64 -4.77 -45.57
N GLU A 269 -14.69 -4.09 -46.02
CA GLU A 269 -16.02 -4.69 -46.14
C GLU A 269 -16.08 -5.72 -47.28
N LYS A 270 -15.62 -5.35 -48.48
CA LYS A 270 -15.78 -6.15 -49.69
C LYS A 270 -14.80 -7.33 -49.77
N PHE A 271 -13.54 -7.15 -49.38
CA PHE A 271 -12.52 -8.19 -49.51
C PHE A 271 -12.35 -9.04 -48.25
N LEU A 272 -12.50 -8.45 -47.05
CA LEU A 272 -12.34 -9.14 -45.77
C LEU A 272 -13.68 -9.56 -45.14
N GLY A 273 -14.82 -9.07 -45.65
CA GLY A 273 -16.15 -9.41 -45.14
C GLY A 273 -16.46 -8.83 -43.75
N VAL A 274 -15.72 -7.80 -43.32
CA VAL A 274 -15.85 -7.21 -41.98
C VAL A 274 -16.82 -6.03 -42.03
N GLN A 275 -17.94 -6.10 -41.32
CA GLN A 275 -18.92 -5.01 -41.27
C GLN A 275 -18.33 -3.72 -40.68
N PRO A 276 -18.76 -2.52 -41.13
CA PRO A 276 -18.21 -1.23 -40.68
C PRO A 276 -18.38 -0.99 -39.17
N THR A 277 -19.41 -1.55 -38.54
CA THR A 277 -19.59 -1.54 -37.08
C THR A 277 -18.49 -2.31 -36.36
N LEU A 278 -18.17 -3.51 -36.84
CA LEU A 278 -17.09 -4.35 -36.32
C LEU A 278 -15.71 -3.75 -36.61
N GLN A 279 -15.52 -3.07 -37.74
CA GLN A 279 -14.30 -2.31 -38.05
C GLN A 279 -14.04 -1.23 -36.98
N ASN A 280 -15.05 -0.42 -36.67
CA ASN A 280 -14.96 0.60 -35.63
C ASN A 280 -14.61 0.02 -34.25
N ASP A 281 -15.17 -1.14 -33.92
CA ASP A 281 -14.93 -1.86 -32.66
C ASP A 281 -13.55 -2.51 -32.56
N ILE A 282 -12.97 -2.94 -33.68
CA ILE A 282 -11.55 -3.35 -33.75
C ILE A 282 -10.64 -2.16 -33.40
N GLY A 283 -11.10 -0.94 -33.68
CA GLY A 283 -10.36 0.32 -33.54
C GLY A 283 -9.98 0.95 -34.89
N LEU A 284 -10.56 0.46 -35.98
CA LEU A 284 -10.44 1.04 -37.31
C LEU A 284 -11.49 2.14 -37.46
N ARG A 285 -11.13 3.37 -37.09
CA ARG A 285 -11.95 4.56 -37.30
C ARG A 285 -11.15 5.67 -37.97
N ARG A 286 -11.85 6.55 -38.68
CA ARG A 286 -11.25 7.78 -39.20
C ARG A 286 -11.15 8.79 -38.05
N TYR A 287 -9.96 9.34 -37.82
CA TYR A 287 -9.70 10.28 -36.73
C TYR A 287 -9.60 11.71 -37.25
N GLN A 288 -10.04 12.68 -36.45
CA GLN A 288 -9.71 14.08 -36.69
C GLN A 288 -8.21 14.32 -36.48
N THR A 289 -7.62 15.31 -37.15
CA THR A 289 -6.15 15.52 -37.18
C THR A 289 -5.47 15.58 -35.80
N LYS A 290 -6.12 16.17 -34.79
CA LYS A 290 -5.61 16.23 -33.40
C LYS A 290 -5.66 14.88 -32.69
N GLU A 291 -6.74 14.13 -32.86
CA GLU A 291 -6.90 12.79 -32.27
C GLU A 291 -6.04 11.75 -32.99
N LEU A 292 -5.86 11.90 -34.30
CA LEU A 292 -4.99 11.05 -35.12
C LEU A 292 -3.55 11.09 -34.60
N PHE A 293 -3.06 12.30 -34.31
CA PHE A 293 -1.72 12.47 -33.75
C PHE A 293 -1.55 11.71 -32.44
N LEU A 294 -2.49 11.82 -31.49
CA LEU A 294 -2.42 11.12 -30.21
C LEU A 294 -2.49 9.60 -30.38
N ASN A 295 -3.38 9.10 -31.24
CA ASN A 295 -3.57 7.66 -31.48
C ASN A 295 -2.41 7.00 -32.25
N LEU A 296 -1.64 7.76 -33.04
CA LEU A 296 -0.40 7.29 -33.68
C LEU A 296 0.83 7.46 -32.77
N LEU A 297 0.85 8.49 -31.91
CA LEU A 297 1.97 8.76 -30.99
C LEU A 297 2.11 7.67 -29.91
N ILE A 298 1.00 7.15 -29.38
CA ILE A 298 1.04 6.19 -28.27
C ILE A 298 1.67 4.83 -28.69
N PRO A 299 1.26 4.19 -29.80
CA PRO A 299 1.91 2.99 -30.31
C PRO A 299 3.38 3.23 -30.70
N THR A 300 3.71 4.39 -31.29
CA THR A 300 5.10 4.71 -31.69
C THR A 300 6.02 4.90 -30.48
N LEU A 301 5.55 5.58 -29.42
CA LEU A 301 6.27 5.63 -28.14
C LEU A 301 6.46 4.22 -27.56
N THR A 302 5.47 3.35 -27.67
CA THR A 302 5.58 1.96 -27.21
C THR A 302 6.65 1.19 -27.99
N VAL A 303 6.71 1.34 -29.31
CA VAL A 303 7.79 0.78 -30.15
C VAL A 303 9.14 1.32 -29.70
N ILE A 304 9.30 2.64 -29.58
CA ILE A 304 10.58 3.26 -29.16
C ILE A 304 11.05 2.71 -27.81
N PHE A 305 10.17 2.72 -26.80
CA PHE A 305 10.53 2.32 -25.44
C PHE A 305 10.85 0.81 -25.33
N THR A 306 10.13 -0.04 -26.07
CA THR A 306 10.40 -1.49 -26.10
C THR A 306 11.68 -1.84 -26.86
N VAL A 307 11.97 -1.15 -27.96
CA VAL A 307 13.22 -1.35 -28.70
C VAL A 307 14.43 -0.87 -27.88
N VAL A 308 14.30 0.28 -27.20
CA VAL A 308 15.34 0.76 -26.26
C VAL A 308 15.56 -0.24 -25.12
N GLN A 309 14.49 -0.84 -24.57
CA GLN A 309 14.61 -1.91 -23.59
C GLN A 309 15.38 -3.10 -24.16
N LEU A 310 15.03 -3.58 -25.35
CA LEU A 310 15.62 -4.76 -25.95
C LEU A 310 17.12 -4.61 -26.21
N HIS A 311 17.56 -3.48 -26.75
CA HIS A 311 18.96 -3.29 -27.16
C HIS A 311 19.89 -2.78 -26.05
N TYR A 312 19.44 -1.83 -25.21
CA TYR A 312 20.35 -1.20 -24.24
C TYR A 312 20.26 -1.81 -22.84
N PHE A 313 19.05 -2.17 -22.42
CA PHE A 313 18.79 -2.50 -21.02
C PHE A 313 18.56 -4.00 -20.79
N HIS A 314 18.08 -4.76 -21.77
CA HIS A 314 17.74 -6.18 -21.62
C HIS A 314 18.92 -6.98 -21.08
N ARG A 315 20.08 -6.97 -21.73
CA ARG A 315 21.26 -7.73 -21.27
C ARG A 315 21.68 -7.35 -19.85
N ARG A 316 21.74 -6.04 -19.54
CA ARG A 316 22.11 -5.53 -18.21
C ARG A 316 21.10 -5.91 -17.14
N PHE A 317 19.82 -5.87 -17.48
CA PHE A 317 18.74 -6.31 -16.61
C PHE A 317 18.81 -7.81 -16.35
N MET A 318 19.00 -8.63 -17.39
CA MET A 318 19.12 -10.08 -17.29
C MET A 318 20.32 -10.50 -16.43
N ASP A 319 21.45 -9.81 -16.56
CA ASP A 319 22.63 -10.03 -15.71
C ASP A 319 22.32 -9.73 -14.23
N SER A 320 21.51 -8.70 -13.96
CA SER A 320 21.11 -8.33 -12.60
C SER A 320 20.15 -9.33 -11.94
N VAL A 321 19.32 -10.01 -12.74
CA VAL A 321 18.33 -10.98 -12.25
C VAL A 321 18.93 -12.39 -12.14
N ARG A 322 19.83 -12.79 -13.05
CA ARG A 322 20.44 -14.13 -13.05
C ARG A 322 21.56 -14.31 -12.02
N ARG A 323 22.24 -13.24 -11.58
CA ARG A 323 23.45 -13.34 -10.76
C ARG A 323 23.58 -12.24 -9.70
N PRO A 324 23.46 -12.54 -8.40
CA PRO A 324 24.19 -11.76 -7.41
C PRO A 324 25.66 -12.16 -7.51
N LYS A 325 26.49 -11.35 -8.19
CA LYS A 325 27.94 -11.50 -8.04
C LYS A 325 28.27 -11.27 -6.54
N PRO A 326 29.03 -12.15 -5.88
CA PRO A 326 29.56 -11.86 -4.55
C PRO A 326 30.50 -10.66 -4.69
N THR A 327 29.98 -9.47 -4.37
CA THR A 327 30.79 -8.24 -4.36
C THR A 327 31.25 -8.00 -2.93
N ASP A 328 32.58 -7.82 -2.79
CA ASP A 328 33.29 -7.23 -1.65
C ASP A 328 33.87 -8.16 -0.56
N GLN A 329 34.74 -9.11 -0.91
CA GLN A 329 35.75 -9.57 0.08
C GLN A 329 37.16 -9.95 -0.41
N LYS A 330 37.47 -10.02 -1.72
CA LYS A 330 38.84 -10.44 -2.17
C LYS A 330 39.72 -9.41 -2.88
N ASN A 331 39.20 -8.28 -3.38
CA ASN A 331 40.01 -7.37 -4.22
C ASN A 331 40.49 -6.07 -3.53
N ARG A 332 40.56 -6.02 -2.20
CA ARG A 332 41.16 -4.88 -1.46
C ARG A 332 42.57 -5.14 -0.94
N GLY A 333 43.12 -6.35 -1.13
CA GLY A 333 44.42 -6.74 -0.58
C GLY A 333 45.63 -6.63 -1.52
N SER A 334 45.47 -6.30 -2.81
CA SER A 334 46.55 -6.48 -3.80
C SER A 334 46.97 -5.23 -4.57
N LEU A 335 46.66 -4.02 -4.09
CA LEU A 335 47.05 -2.77 -4.77
C LEU A 335 47.56 -1.69 -3.79
N LEU A 336 48.31 -2.13 -2.78
CA LEU A 336 49.03 -1.27 -1.84
C LEU A 336 50.46 -1.82 -1.70
N LYS A 337 51.26 -1.64 -2.75
CA LYS A 337 52.73 -1.64 -2.74
C LYS A 337 53.24 -0.94 -4.02
N LEU A 338 54.24 -0.06 -3.83
CA LEU A 338 54.93 0.86 -4.75
C LEU A 338 54.13 2.09 -5.22
N ASN A 339 54.61 3.33 -5.14
CA ASN A 339 55.99 3.83 -5.04
C ASN A 339 56.09 5.15 -4.25
N VAL A 340 57.24 5.31 -3.60
CA VAL A 340 57.75 6.52 -2.95
C VAL A 340 58.50 7.36 -3.98
N GLY A 341 58.32 8.69 -3.92
CA GLY A 341 59.35 9.68 -4.28
C GLY A 341 59.25 10.36 -5.66
N SER A 342 58.83 11.63 -5.68
CA SER A 342 59.64 12.76 -6.17
C SER A 342 58.86 14.08 -5.98
N ASN A 343 59.43 14.99 -5.21
CA ASN A 343 58.93 16.36 -4.99
C ASN A 343 59.43 17.28 -6.10
N THR A 344 58.55 18.12 -6.65
CA THR A 344 58.87 19.48 -7.09
C THR A 344 57.67 20.39 -6.86
N PRO A 345 57.87 21.65 -6.42
CA PRO A 345 56.80 22.49 -5.89
C PRO A 345 56.27 23.44 -6.97
N GLN A 346 54.95 23.44 -7.21
CA GLN A 346 54.27 24.57 -7.83
C GLN A 346 53.17 25.06 -6.90
N LYS A 347 53.45 26.23 -6.31
CA LYS A 347 52.61 26.94 -5.35
C LYS A 347 51.49 27.71 -6.05
N ALA A 348 50.34 27.69 -5.38
CA ALA A 348 49.47 28.84 -5.15
C ALA A 348 48.61 29.39 -6.30
N LEU A 349 47.82 28.54 -6.96
CA LEU A 349 46.51 28.97 -7.53
C LEU A 349 45.43 27.86 -7.52
N ASP A 350 45.55 26.83 -6.67
CA ASP A 350 44.61 25.70 -6.64
C ASP A 350 43.80 25.57 -5.33
N THR A 351 44.07 26.41 -4.33
CA THR A 351 43.54 26.23 -2.98
C THR A 351 42.02 26.52 -2.87
N TYR A 352 41.46 27.40 -3.70
CA TYR A 352 40.03 27.75 -3.63
C TYR A 352 39.14 26.81 -4.47
N LYS A 353 39.63 26.35 -5.63
CA LYS A 353 38.90 25.51 -6.60
C LYS A 353 38.74 24.04 -6.13
N GLN A 354 39.62 23.59 -5.26
CA GLN A 354 39.59 22.25 -4.64
C GLN A 354 38.62 22.18 -3.44
N SER A 355 38.45 23.28 -2.71
CA SER A 355 37.72 23.32 -1.43
C SER A 355 36.23 22.99 -1.58
N TRP A 356 35.53 23.58 -2.57
CA TRP A 356 34.09 23.37 -2.76
C TRP A 356 33.73 21.96 -3.25
N LYS A 357 34.55 21.37 -4.14
CA LYS A 357 34.39 19.96 -4.57
C LYS A 357 34.63 19.00 -3.41
N VAL A 358 35.59 19.28 -2.54
CA VAL A 358 35.86 18.48 -1.35
C VAL A 358 34.74 18.64 -0.33
N PHE A 359 34.21 19.84 -0.11
CA PHE A 359 33.16 20.11 0.87
C PHE A 359 31.82 19.44 0.50
N PHE A 360 31.32 19.62 -0.73
CA PHE A 360 30.09 18.95 -1.19
C PHE A 360 30.26 17.43 -1.32
N SER A 361 31.41 16.95 -1.82
CA SER A 361 31.65 15.50 -1.92
C SER A 361 31.89 14.85 -0.56
N ALA A 362 32.46 15.55 0.43
CA ALA A 362 32.63 15.06 1.80
C ALA A 362 31.29 15.10 2.56
N GLY A 363 30.53 16.18 2.43
CA GLY A 363 29.17 16.32 2.97
C GLY A 363 28.23 15.24 2.42
N TYR A 364 28.18 15.07 1.09
CA TYR A 364 27.41 14.01 0.45
C TYR A 364 27.91 12.61 0.83
N ARG A 365 29.23 12.38 0.95
CA ARG A 365 29.77 11.08 1.43
C ARG A 365 29.39 10.79 2.87
N LYS A 366 29.42 11.79 3.76
CA LYS A 366 29.05 11.68 5.19
C LYS A 366 27.53 11.47 5.34
N LEU A 367 26.72 12.19 4.57
CA LEU A 367 25.27 12.02 4.52
C LEU A 367 24.88 10.66 3.93
N ARG A 368 25.52 10.23 2.83
CA ARG A 368 25.29 8.92 2.21
C ARG A 368 25.80 7.78 3.08
N SER A 369 26.88 7.94 3.83
CA SER A 369 27.36 6.91 4.75
C SER A 369 26.45 6.79 5.98
N LYS A 370 26.02 7.91 6.58
CA LYS A 370 24.98 7.91 7.62
C LYS A 370 23.67 7.31 7.09
N GLY A 371 23.19 7.77 5.93
CA GLY A 371 21.99 7.25 5.28
C GLY A 371 22.08 5.74 5.00
N ARG A 372 23.22 5.22 4.53
CA ARG A 372 23.42 3.77 4.35
C ARG A 372 23.44 2.99 5.65
N LYS A 373 23.97 3.55 6.75
CA LYS A 373 23.98 2.90 8.06
C LYS A 373 22.55 2.67 8.58
N TRP A 374 21.63 3.61 8.35
CA TRP A 374 20.22 3.48 8.72
C TRP A 374 19.39 2.70 7.68
N PHE A 375 19.62 2.94 6.40
CA PHE A 375 18.85 2.33 5.32
C PHE A 375 19.10 0.83 5.17
N ARG A 376 20.32 0.34 5.42
CA ARG A 376 20.65 -1.10 5.33
C ARG A 376 19.83 -1.96 6.30
N PRO A 377 19.83 -1.71 7.63
CA PRO A 377 19.02 -2.48 8.57
C PRO A 377 17.52 -2.28 8.32
N GLY A 378 17.08 -1.04 8.07
CA GLY A 378 15.67 -0.76 7.72
C GLY A 378 15.21 -1.58 6.52
N LYS A 379 16.00 -1.58 5.44
CA LYS A 379 15.74 -2.40 4.24
C LYS A 379 15.64 -3.90 4.59
N LEU A 380 16.57 -4.45 5.36
CA LEU A 380 16.53 -5.87 5.75
C LEU A 380 15.27 -6.23 6.53
N ILE A 381 14.87 -5.36 7.47
CA ILE A 381 13.65 -5.52 8.28
C ILE A 381 12.41 -5.44 7.39
N THR A 382 12.29 -4.42 6.53
CA THR A 382 11.15 -4.26 5.62
C THR A 382 10.99 -5.46 4.69
N TRP A 383 12.09 -5.97 4.12
CA TRP A 383 12.01 -7.15 3.26
C TRP A 383 11.66 -8.42 4.02
N GLY A 384 12.18 -8.61 5.25
CA GLY A 384 11.81 -9.75 6.09
C GLY A 384 10.33 -9.71 6.48
N TYR A 385 9.81 -8.52 6.79
CA TYR A 385 8.38 -8.30 7.06
C TYR A 385 7.53 -8.65 5.82
N LEU A 386 7.91 -8.15 4.64
CA LEU A 386 7.22 -8.46 3.38
C LEU A 386 7.26 -9.98 3.09
N GLU A 387 8.40 -10.64 3.24
CA GLU A 387 8.53 -12.10 3.02
C GLU A 387 7.49 -12.91 3.81
N MET A 388 7.26 -12.54 5.07
CA MET A 388 6.33 -13.26 5.94
C MET A 388 4.85 -12.86 5.75
N HIS A 389 4.58 -11.57 5.52
CA HIS A 389 3.21 -11.04 5.51
C HIS A 389 2.56 -10.97 4.12
N MET A 390 3.33 -11.00 3.02
CA MET A 390 2.78 -10.90 1.66
C MET A 390 1.80 -12.03 1.33
N ILE A 391 1.96 -13.23 1.89
CA ILE A 391 1.00 -14.33 1.68
C ILE A 391 -0.38 -13.95 2.25
N LYS A 392 -0.43 -13.26 3.40
CA LYS A 392 -1.70 -12.81 4.00
C LYS A 392 -2.34 -11.72 3.13
N ALA A 393 -1.53 -10.79 2.61
CA ALA A 393 -1.99 -9.74 1.71
C ALA A 393 -2.59 -10.31 0.41
N VAL A 394 -1.97 -11.32 -0.21
CA VAL A 394 -2.51 -11.99 -1.40
C VAL A 394 -3.84 -12.68 -1.12
N ILE A 395 -3.98 -13.36 0.03
CA ILE A 395 -5.24 -14.00 0.42
C ILE A 395 -6.34 -12.97 0.67
N LEU A 396 -6.02 -11.89 1.39
CA LEU A 396 -6.96 -10.80 1.68
C LEU A 396 -7.44 -10.09 0.41
N THR A 397 -6.52 -9.78 -0.50
CA THR A 397 -6.84 -9.14 -1.78
C THR A 397 -7.58 -10.07 -2.74
N SER A 398 -7.31 -11.38 -2.71
CA SER A 398 -8.08 -12.37 -3.47
C SER A 398 -9.54 -12.41 -3.04
N PHE A 399 -9.81 -12.34 -1.74
CA PHE A 399 -11.19 -12.34 -1.22
C PHE A 399 -11.88 -11.00 -1.44
N TYR A 400 -11.17 -9.88 -1.25
CA TYR A 400 -11.67 -8.55 -1.60
C TYR A 400 -12.07 -8.46 -3.08
N CYS A 401 -11.24 -9.01 -3.98
CA CYS A 401 -11.55 -9.10 -5.40
C CYS A 401 -12.83 -9.90 -5.67
N ALA A 402 -13.08 -10.98 -4.91
CA ALA A 402 -14.25 -11.84 -5.08
C ALA A 402 -15.56 -11.20 -4.57
N ILE A 403 -15.50 -10.27 -3.62
CA ILE A 403 -16.67 -9.58 -3.04
C ILE A 403 -16.92 -8.22 -3.64
N SER A 404 -15.92 -7.62 -4.29
CA SER A 404 -16.08 -6.30 -4.91
C SER A 404 -17.30 -6.23 -5.82
N GLU A 405 -17.63 -7.34 -6.48
CA GLU A 405 -18.87 -7.56 -7.19
C GLU A 405 -19.43 -8.94 -6.81
N VAL A 406 -20.71 -9.00 -6.50
CA VAL A 406 -21.40 -10.26 -6.23
C VAL A 406 -21.90 -10.77 -7.57
N CYS A 407 -21.26 -11.81 -8.11
CA CYS A 407 -21.62 -12.38 -9.40
C CYS A 407 -21.21 -13.85 -9.49
N PHE A 408 -21.79 -14.57 -10.44
CA PHE A 408 -21.53 -15.99 -10.60
C PHE A 408 -20.06 -16.29 -10.89
N PHE A 409 -19.39 -15.50 -11.74
CA PHE A 409 -17.98 -15.70 -12.05
C PHE A 409 -17.04 -15.51 -10.85
N ASN A 410 -17.43 -14.67 -9.88
CA ASN A 410 -16.68 -14.44 -8.66
C ASN A 410 -16.92 -15.53 -7.60
N LEU A 411 -17.97 -16.36 -7.71
CA LEU A 411 -18.23 -17.51 -6.83
C LEU A 411 -17.04 -18.48 -6.80
N PHE A 412 -16.44 -18.75 -7.96
CA PHE A 412 -15.23 -19.56 -8.05
C PHE A 412 -14.04 -18.95 -7.30
N LEU A 413 -13.90 -17.63 -7.33
CA LEU A 413 -12.87 -16.90 -6.57
C LEU A 413 -13.11 -16.97 -5.05
N VAL A 414 -14.37 -16.90 -4.61
CA VAL A 414 -14.73 -17.06 -3.19
C VAL A 414 -14.34 -18.45 -2.71
N LEU A 415 -14.70 -19.50 -3.44
CA LEU A 415 -14.34 -20.88 -3.08
C LEU A 415 -12.82 -21.06 -2.97
N LEU A 416 -12.06 -20.62 -3.98
CA LEU A 416 -10.60 -20.73 -3.98
C LEU A 416 -9.94 -19.92 -2.86
N SER A 417 -10.43 -18.72 -2.58
CA SER A 417 -9.89 -17.87 -1.51
C SER A 417 -10.17 -18.45 -0.12
N LEU A 418 -11.35 -19.01 0.13
CA LEU A 418 -11.68 -19.73 1.38
C LEU A 418 -10.82 -20.99 1.56
N MET A 419 -10.66 -21.80 0.51
CA MET A 419 -9.78 -22.97 0.54
C MET A 419 -8.32 -22.58 0.79
N SER A 420 -7.85 -21.44 0.27
CA SER A 420 -6.46 -20.99 0.43
C SER A 420 -6.03 -20.80 1.89
N VAL A 421 -6.99 -20.52 2.79
CA VAL A 421 -6.76 -20.30 4.23
C VAL A 421 -6.56 -21.62 4.99
N CYS A 422 -7.25 -22.68 4.57
CA CYS A 422 -7.32 -23.96 5.28
C CYS A 422 -6.22 -24.95 4.86
N VAL A 423 -5.61 -24.73 3.70
CA VAL A 423 -4.84 -25.72 2.97
C VAL A 423 -3.31 -25.62 3.20
N ASN A 424 -2.62 -26.75 2.97
CA ASN A 424 -1.16 -26.87 3.00
C ASN A 424 -0.43 -25.91 2.04
N ARG A 425 0.87 -25.67 2.29
CA ARG A 425 1.68 -24.72 1.52
C ARG A 425 1.72 -25.04 0.03
N PHE A 426 1.84 -26.33 -0.33
CA PHE A 426 1.92 -26.75 -1.73
C PHE A 426 0.64 -26.38 -2.48
N LEU A 427 -0.52 -26.85 -2.00
CA LEU A 427 -1.80 -26.63 -2.66
C LEU A 427 -2.20 -25.14 -2.63
N ARG A 428 -1.82 -24.37 -1.60
CA ARG A 428 -1.97 -22.89 -1.63
C ARG A 428 -1.19 -22.22 -2.78
N ARG A 429 0.00 -22.73 -3.15
CA ARG A 429 0.73 -22.20 -4.33
C ARG A 429 0.00 -22.51 -5.62
N VAL A 430 -0.63 -23.69 -5.73
CA VAL A 430 -1.44 -24.06 -6.89
C VAL A 430 -2.68 -23.17 -6.98
N ILE A 431 -3.41 -23.01 -5.87
CA ILE A 431 -4.58 -22.12 -5.78
C ILE A 431 -4.22 -20.70 -6.25
N PHE A 432 -3.12 -20.11 -5.78
CA PHE A 432 -2.74 -18.77 -6.24
C PHE A 432 -2.49 -18.69 -7.75
N ARG A 433 -1.94 -19.73 -8.38
CA ARG A 433 -1.74 -19.76 -9.84
C ARG A 433 -3.06 -19.87 -10.59
N VAL A 434 -3.99 -20.68 -10.08
CA VAL A 434 -5.34 -20.83 -10.65
C VAL A 434 -6.11 -19.52 -10.51
N VAL A 435 -6.05 -18.85 -9.35
CA VAL A 435 -6.69 -17.55 -9.14
C VAL A 435 -6.11 -16.49 -10.08
N THR A 436 -4.78 -16.41 -10.25
CA THR A 436 -4.18 -15.43 -11.19
C THR A 436 -4.60 -15.68 -12.64
N PHE A 437 -4.70 -16.95 -13.05
CA PHE A 437 -5.20 -17.30 -14.37
C PHE A 437 -6.67 -16.90 -14.53
N TRP A 438 -7.53 -17.28 -13.57
CA TRP A 438 -8.95 -16.93 -13.61
C TRP A 438 -9.19 -15.43 -13.61
N VAL A 439 -8.50 -14.67 -12.75
CA VAL A 439 -8.58 -13.20 -12.72
C VAL A 439 -8.17 -12.60 -14.06
N SER A 440 -7.13 -13.12 -14.72
CA SER A 440 -6.75 -12.64 -16.06
C SER A 440 -7.82 -12.89 -17.11
N VAL A 441 -8.50 -14.04 -17.06
CA VAL A 441 -9.64 -14.36 -17.94
C VAL A 441 -10.81 -13.41 -17.65
N LEU A 442 -11.14 -13.14 -16.39
CA LEU A 442 -12.23 -12.22 -16.04
C LEU A 442 -11.97 -10.79 -16.51
N VAL A 443 -10.75 -10.28 -16.37
CA VAL A 443 -10.41 -8.95 -16.90
C VAL A 443 -10.60 -8.90 -18.42
N LEU A 444 -10.15 -9.92 -19.15
CA LEU A 444 -10.34 -9.99 -20.59
C LEU A 444 -11.82 -10.10 -20.97
N MET A 445 -12.59 -10.96 -20.33
CA MET A 445 -14.03 -11.10 -20.58
C MET A 445 -14.77 -9.78 -20.34
N LYS A 446 -14.44 -9.09 -19.23
CA LYS A 446 -15.04 -7.79 -18.90
C LYS A 446 -14.69 -6.71 -19.91
N MET A 447 -13.47 -6.70 -20.45
CA MET A 447 -13.06 -5.75 -21.49
C MET A 447 -13.68 -6.08 -22.85
N ILE A 448 -13.79 -7.37 -23.20
CA ILE A 448 -14.46 -7.81 -24.44
C ILE A 448 -15.94 -7.42 -24.42
N TYR A 449 -16.62 -7.55 -23.28
CA TYR A 449 -18.04 -7.17 -23.15
C TYR A 449 -18.30 -5.66 -23.32
N GLN A 450 -17.27 -4.80 -23.23
CA GLN A 450 -17.43 -3.36 -23.49
C GLN A 450 -17.47 -3.02 -25.00
N ILE A 451 -17.21 -3.98 -25.88
CA ILE A 451 -17.28 -3.77 -27.33
C ILE A 451 -18.74 -3.46 -27.72
N LYS A 452 -18.96 -2.49 -28.62
CA LYS A 452 -20.33 -2.04 -28.97
C LYS A 452 -21.15 -3.14 -29.63
N TYR A 453 -20.53 -3.96 -30.49
CA TYR A 453 -21.13 -5.11 -31.16
C TYR A 453 -21.92 -6.06 -30.24
N LEU A 454 -21.54 -6.20 -28.98
CA LEU A 454 -22.24 -7.07 -28.02
C LEU A 454 -23.39 -6.32 -27.34
N ASP A 455 -24.57 -6.23 -27.95
CA ASP A 455 -25.69 -5.51 -27.34
C ASP A 455 -26.27 -6.18 -26.08
N GLN A 456 -26.63 -5.36 -25.09
CA GLN A 456 -27.21 -5.84 -23.82
C GLN A 456 -28.57 -6.50 -24.03
N SER A 457 -29.38 -5.98 -24.96
CA SER A 457 -30.74 -6.43 -25.26
C SER A 457 -30.86 -7.91 -25.61
N HIS A 458 -29.81 -8.54 -26.13
CA HIS A 458 -29.79 -9.98 -26.41
C HIS A 458 -29.82 -10.85 -25.14
N TYR A 459 -29.45 -10.29 -23.98
CA TYR A 459 -29.38 -10.99 -22.70
C TYR A 459 -30.51 -10.58 -21.74
N ASP A 460 -31.45 -9.76 -22.19
CA ASP A 460 -32.56 -9.25 -21.39
C ASP A 460 -33.69 -10.27 -21.39
N PHE A 461 -34.13 -10.67 -20.20
CA PHE A 461 -35.30 -11.53 -20.02
C PHE A 461 -36.44 -10.71 -19.40
N LYS A 462 -37.61 -10.76 -20.02
CA LYS A 462 -38.82 -10.14 -19.49
C LYS A 462 -39.45 -11.07 -18.46
N CYS A 463 -39.26 -10.79 -17.17
CA CYS A 463 -40.04 -11.42 -16.10
C CYS A 463 -41.19 -10.48 -15.72
N LYS A 464 -42.43 -10.87 -16.04
CA LYS A 464 -43.64 -10.05 -15.83
C LYS A 464 -43.46 -8.60 -16.34
N ASN A 465 -43.32 -7.63 -15.42
CA ASN A 465 -43.23 -6.17 -15.68
C ASN A 465 -41.81 -5.60 -15.57
N THR A 466 -40.79 -6.41 -15.27
CA THR A 466 -39.39 -5.95 -15.16
C THR A 466 -38.48 -6.73 -16.10
N THR A 467 -37.66 -6.01 -16.87
CA THR A 467 -36.56 -6.59 -17.64
C THR A 467 -35.38 -6.86 -16.72
N VAL A 468 -34.90 -8.11 -16.69
CA VAL A 468 -33.73 -8.51 -15.90
C VAL A 468 -32.68 -9.08 -16.82
N ASN A 469 -31.44 -8.63 -16.66
CA ASN A 469 -30.34 -8.95 -17.57
C ASN A 469 -29.53 -10.14 -17.04
N PHE A 470 -29.44 -11.20 -17.82
CA PHE A 470 -28.66 -12.39 -17.42
C PHE A 470 -27.15 -12.10 -17.36
N ALA A 471 -26.66 -11.21 -18.24
CA ALA A 471 -25.26 -10.80 -18.26
C ALA A 471 -24.82 -10.11 -16.96
N GLU A 472 -25.71 -9.33 -16.34
CA GLU A 472 -25.43 -8.67 -15.07
C GLU A 472 -25.28 -9.68 -13.92
N TRP A 473 -26.12 -10.73 -13.90
CA TRP A 473 -25.99 -11.83 -12.93
C TRP A 473 -24.68 -12.60 -13.08
N MET A 474 -24.21 -12.79 -14.32
CA MET A 474 -22.88 -13.37 -14.58
C MET A 474 -21.74 -12.46 -14.10
N GLY A 475 -21.95 -11.15 -14.04
CA GLY A 475 -20.95 -10.13 -13.68
C GLY A 475 -20.33 -9.44 -14.89
N LEU A 476 -21.13 -9.21 -15.93
CA LEU A 476 -20.78 -8.48 -17.14
C LEU A 476 -21.74 -7.29 -17.30
N ILE A 477 -21.25 -6.10 -16.95
CA ILE A 477 -21.99 -4.84 -17.03
C ILE A 477 -21.34 -3.95 -18.09
N LYS A 478 -22.12 -3.35 -19.00
CA LYS A 478 -21.61 -2.29 -19.88
C LYS A 478 -21.49 -1.00 -19.07
N MET A 479 -20.32 -0.39 -19.10
CA MET A 479 -20.05 0.86 -18.41
C MET A 479 -20.14 2.04 -19.38
N ASP A 480 -20.47 3.21 -18.85
CA ASP A 480 -20.38 4.46 -19.60
C ASP A 480 -18.96 4.65 -20.17
N PRO A 481 -18.81 5.33 -21.33
CA PRO A 481 -17.52 5.53 -22.03
C PRO A 481 -16.52 6.44 -21.28
N ILE A 482 -16.69 6.61 -19.97
CA ILE A 482 -15.80 7.35 -19.09
C ILE A 482 -14.69 6.41 -18.61
N PHE A 483 -13.44 6.74 -18.95
CA PHE A 483 -12.22 6.04 -18.53
C PHE A 483 -12.21 5.65 -17.04
N SER A 484 -12.63 6.58 -16.17
CA SER A 484 -12.70 6.39 -14.72
C SER A 484 -13.66 5.26 -14.31
N SER A 485 -14.77 5.09 -15.03
CA SER A 485 -15.77 4.07 -14.73
C SER A 485 -15.24 2.66 -15.02
N LEU A 486 -14.65 2.45 -16.20
CA LEU A 486 -14.04 1.16 -16.54
C LEU A 486 -12.87 0.81 -15.62
N LEU A 487 -12.00 1.80 -15.33
CA LEU A 487 -10.88 1.57 -14.41
C LEU A 487 -11.39 1.20 -13.02
N ARG A 488 -12.44 1.86 -12.51
CA ARG A 488 -13.07 1.53 -11.23
C ARG A 488 -13.61 0.10 -11.24
N TYR A 489 -14.27 -0.31 -12.33
CA TYR A 489 -14.82 -1.65 -12.52
C TYR A 489 -13.76 -2.76 -12.53
N ILE A 490 -12.62 -2.53 -13.21
CA ILE A 490 -11.52 -3.50 -13.33
C ILE A 490 -10.52 -3.39 -12.16
N SER A 491 -10.54 -2.29 -11.41
CA SER A 491 -9.56 -1.99 -10.35
C SER A 491 -9.35 -3.10 -9.31
N PRO A 492 -10.36 -3.83 -8.80
CA PRO A 492 -10.14 -4.85 -7.78
C PRO A 492 -9.29 -6.02 -8.30
N TYR A 493 -9.51 -6.39 -9.57
CA TYR A 493 -8.77 -7.43 -10.27
C TYR A 493 -7.32 -7.01 -10.55
N LEU A 494 -7.10 -5.75 -10.95
CA LEU A 494 -5.75 -5.20 -11.14
C LEU A 494 -4.99 -5.09 -9.82
N VAL A 495 -5.64 -4.65 -8.74
CA VAL A 495 -5.05 -4.59 -7.39
C VAL A 495 -4.59 -5.97 -6.96
N TYR A 496 -5.40 -7.01 -7.18
CA TYR A 496 -4.97 -8.39 -6.94
C TYR A 496 -3.72 -8.77 -7.76
N MET A 497 -3.70 -8.48 -9.05
CA MET A 497 -2.56 -8.79 -9.93
C MET A 497 -1.27 -8.07 -9.51
N ILE A 498 -1.38 -6.82 -9.07
CA ILE A 498 -0.25 -6.04 -8.54
C ILE A 498 0.26 -6.67 -7.24
N VAL A 499 -0.62 -7.02 -6.30
CA VAL A 499 -0.20 -7.62 -5.02
C VAL A 499 0.37 -9.03 -5.22
N ALA A 500 -0.18 -9.83 -6.14
CA ALA A 500 0.34 -11.13 -6.52
C ALA A 500 1.72 -11.04 -7.20
N SER A 501 1.93 -10.06 -8.10
CA SER A 501 3.24 -9.81 -8.71
C SER A 501 4.26 -9.31 -7.69
N MET A 502 3.88 -8.44 -6.76
CA MET A 502 4.73 -8.01 -5.66
C MET A 502 5.16 -9.20 -4.77
N HIS A 503 4.26 -10.14 -4.49
CA HIS A 503 4.60 -11.37 -3.78
C HIS A 503 5.60 -12.25 -4.57
N ALA A 504 5.47 -12.34 -5.90
CA ALA A 504 6.46 -13.02 -6.74
C ALA A 504 7.83 -12.33 -6.72
N VAL A 505 7.87 -10.98 -6.75
CA VAL A 505 9.13 -10.19 -6.60
C VAL A 505 9.78 -10.45 -5.24
N VAL A 506 9.01 -10.45 -4.16
CA VAL A 506 9.53 -10.71 -2.80
C VAL A 506 10.13 -12.11 -2.73
N LYS A 507 9.43 -13.13 -3.26
CA LYS A 507 9.95 -14.50 -3.33
C LYS A 507 11.18 -14.66 -4.21
N LEU A 508 11.24 -13.95 -5.33
CA LEU A 508 12.40 -13.92 -6.20
C LEU A 508 13.63 -13.38 -5.45
N ARG A 509 13.48 -12.21 -4.83
CA ARG A 509 14.57 -11.58 -4.10
C ARG A 509 15.08 -12.51 -3.00
N ASP A 510 14.17 -13.10 -2.27
CA ASP A 510 14.45 -14.05 -1.21
C ASP A 510 15.18 -15.31 -1.74
N HIS A 511 14.74 -15.86 -2.87
CA HIS A 511 15.48 -16.93 -3.56
C HIS A 511 16.90 -16.53 -3.96
N LEU A 512 17.09 -15.33 -4.52
CA LEU A 512 18.41 -14.81 -4.92
C LEU A 512 19.33 -14.61 -3.72
N ILE A 513 18.80 -14.12 -2.60
CA ILE A 513 19.59 -13.92 -1.37
C ILE A 513 20.00 -15.27 -0.80
N ARG A 514 19.08 -16.23 -0.66
CA ARG A 514 19.40 -17.57 -0.17
C ARG A 514 20.43 -18.28 -1.04
N TYR A 515 20.36 -18.11 -2.35
CA TYR A 515 21.38 -18.63 -3.26
C TYR A 515 22.75 -17.99 -3.00
N SER A 516 22.78 -16.68 -2.70
CA SER A 516 24.03 -15.97 -2.38
C SER A 516 24.59 -16.24 -0.98
N THR A 517 23.75 -16.53 0.01
CA THR A 517 24.13 -16.74 1.42
C THR A 517 24.22 -18.21 1.80
N PHE A 518 23.94 -19.14 0.88
CA PHE A 518 23.86 -20.60 1.12
C PHE A 518 22.89 -21.03 2.24
N GLU A 519 21.97 -20.15 2.67
CA GLU A 519 20.95 -20.46 3.69
C GLU A 519 19.76 -21.22 3.07
N ARG A 520 19.49 -22.46 3.52
CA ARG A 520 18.40 -23.31 2.97
C ARG A 520 17.05 -23.20 3.68
N LYS A 521 16.96 -22.66 4.91
CA LYS A 521 15.70 -22.64 5.69
C LYS A 521 14.95 -21.32 5.52
N GLU A 522 13.64 -21.41 5.29
CA GLU A 522 12.74 -20.23 5.26
C GLU A 522 12.69 -19.55 6.63
N ARG A 523 12.65 -18.21 6.63
CA ARG A 523 12.53 -17.43 7.85
C ARG A 523 11.12 -17.54 8.40
N LYS A 524 10.97 -18.17 9.58
CA LYS A 524 9.69 -18.27 10.31
C LYS A 524 9.42 -17.06 11.20
N VAL A 525 10.47 -16.33 11.57
CA VAL A 525 10.45 -15.18 12.49
C VAL A 525 11.29 -14.05 11.91
N LEU A 526 10.97 -12.80 12.27
CA LEU A 526 11.70 -11.61 11.80
C LEU A 526 13.12 -11.57 12.33
N PHE A 527 13.29 -11.92 13.61
CA PHE A 527 14.56 -11.93 14.31
C PHE A 527 14.83 -13.32 14.91
N PRO A 528 15.67 -14.16 14.29
CA PRO A 528 15.84 -15.57 14.71
C PRO A 528 16.53 -15.75 16.06
N ASN A 529 17.39 -14.81 16.47
CA ASN A 529 18.23 -14.98 17.66
C ASN A 529 17.51 -14.65 18.98
N ILE A 530 16.23 -14.29 18.94
CA ILE A 530 15.54 -13.69 20.08
C ILE A 530 14.68 -14.73 20.80
N ARG A 531 14.94 -14.87 22.09
CA ARG A 531 14.24 -15.75 23.02
C ARG A 531 13.42 -14.93 24.02
N ARG A 532 12.60 -15.62 24.82
CA ARG A 532 11.79 -14.99 25.88
C ARG A 532 12.62 -14.18 26.90
N HIS A 533 13.82 -14.63 27.24
CA HIS A 533 14.70 -13.95 28.19
C HIS A 533 15.23 -12.59 27.68
N ASP A 534 15.42 -12.45 26.36
CA ASP A 534 15.88 -11.19 25.77
C ASP A 534 14.84 -10.07 25.89
N ALA A 535 13.57 -10.42 26.07
CA ALA A 535 12.50 -9.45 26.32
C ALA A 535 12.58 -8.81 27.72
N GLU A 536 13.24 -9.46 28.68
CA GLU A 536 13.48 -8.90 30.01
C GLU A 536 14.74 -8.03 30.08
N ARG A 537 15.69 -8.24 29.16
CA ARG A 537 16.98 -7.56 29.19
C ARG A 537 16.87 -6.09 28.83
N ASP A 538 16.48 -5.76 27.60
CA ASP A 538 16.49 -4.39 27.07
C ASP A 538 15.20 -4.03 26.34
N PHE A 539 14.89 -2.73 26.23
CA PHE A 539 13.72 -2.24 25.47
C PHE A 539 13.72 -2.68 24.00
N SER A 540 14.90 -2.68 23.37
CA SER A 540 15.06 -3.20 22.00
C SER A 540 14.78 -4.70 21.91
N GLY A 541 15.17 -5.48 22.93
CA GLY A 541 14.87 -6.90 23.02
C GLY A 541 13.37 -7.17 23.15
N LEU A 542 12.68 -6.41 24.01
CA LEU A 542 11.22 -6.45 24.18
C LEU A 542 10.47 -6.19 22.87
N ILE A 543 10.78 -5.09 22.17
CA ILE A 543 10.13 -4.75 20.90
C ILE A 543 10.33 -5.84 19.86
N LYS A 544 11.56 -6.35 19.71
CA LYS A 544 11.84 -7.39 18.72
C LYS A 544 11.16 -8.73 19.07
N TYR A 545 11.05 -9.05 20.36
CA TYR A 545 10.29 -10.21 20.83
C TYR A 545 8.79 -10.07 20.53
N LEU A 546 8.20 -8.90 20.79
CA LEU A 546 6.80 -8.60 20.45
C LEU A 546 6.54 -8.75 18.95
N PHE A 547 7.43 -8.23 18.08
CA PHE A 547 7.27 -8.41 16.63
C PHE A 547 7.31 -9.88 16.17
N ASN A 548 8.05 -10.75 16.88
CA ASN A 548 8.11 -12.18 16.54
C ASN A 548 6.92 -12.97 17.09
N TYR A 549 6.54 -12.76 18.36
CA TYR A 549 5.68 -13.66 19.12
C TYR A 549 4.42 -13.01 19.71
N SER A 550 4.10 -11.74 19.41
CA SER A 550 2.87 -11.09 19.93
C SER A 550 1.61 -11.91 19.65
N TYR A 551 1.42 -12.34 18.40
CA TYR A 551 0.24 -13.15 18.04
C TYR A 551 0.27 -14.55 18.67
N PHE A 552 1.45 -15.11 18.95
CA PHE A 552 1.57 -16.37 19.66
C PHE A 552 1.17 -16.25 21.14
N LYS A 553 1.40 -15.09 21.77
CA LYS A 553 1.01 -14.83 23.16
C LYS A 553 -0.45 -14.40 23.32
N PHE A 554 -0.91 -13.45 22.50
CA PHE A 554 -2.21 -12.78 22.61
C PHE A 554 -3.23 -13.21 21.54
N GLY A 555 -2.95 -14.25 20.76
CA GLY A 555 -3.74 -14.59 19.58
C GLY A 555 -5.19 -14.98 19.88
N LEU A 556 -5.45 -15.67 21.00
CA LEU A 556 -6.81 -16.04 21.41
C LEU A 556 -7.63 -14.80 21.79
N GLU A 557 -7.03 -13.91 22.58
CA GLU A 557 -7.63 -12.65 23.01
C GLU A 557 -7.96 -11.78 21.78
N ILE A 558 -7.02 -11.65 20.84
CA ILE A 558 -7.24 -10.92 19.58
C ILE A 558 -8.35 -11.56 18.72
N THR A 559 -8.45 -12.89 18.67
CA THR A 559 -9.53 -13.57 17.94
C THR A 559 -10.90 -13.35 18.57
N LEU A 560 -11.00 -13.37 19.91
CA LEU A 560 -12.24 -13.13 20.64
C LEU A 560 -12.70 -11.68 20.47
N ILE A 561 -11.78 -10.72 20.56
CA ILE A 561 -12.07 -9.30 20.29
C ILE A 561 -12.56 -9.13 18.85
N GLY A 562 -11.86 -9.73 17.87
CA GLY A 562 -12.29 -9.69 16.48
C GLY A 562 -13.70 -10.27 16.26
N MET A 563 -14.05 -11.36 16.96
CA MET A 563 -15.41 -11.92 16.92
C MET A 563 -16.47 -10.98 17.50
N VAL A 564 -16.23 -10.40 18.68
CA VAL A 564 -17.18 -9.46 19.30
C VAL A 564 -17.34 -8.21 18.43
N SER A 565 -16.26 -7.72 17.82
CA SER A 565 -16.34 -6.63 16.85
C SER A 565 -17.19 -6.99 15.62
N THR A 566 -17.08 -8.21 15.08
CA THR A 566 -17.96 -8.65 13.98
C THR A 566 -19.43 -8.75 14.40
N ILE A 567 -19.70 -9.23 15.62
CA ILE A 567 -21.07 -9.32 16.17
C ILE A 567 -21.68 -7.92 16.29
N ALA A 568 -20.92 -6.96 16.84
CA ALA A 568 -21.36 -5.58 17.03
C ALA A 568 -21.70 -4.87 15.70
N LEU A 569 -21.04 -5.24 14.60
CA LEU A 569 -21.22 -4.61 13.27
C LEU A 569 -22.26 -5.33 12.40
N ARG A 570 -22.49 -6.63 12.58
CA ARG A 570 -23.37 -7.42 11.70
C ARG A 570 -24.85 -7.21 11.92
N ARG A 571 -25.29 -7.18 13.18
CA ARG A 571 -26.70 -6.98 13.60
C ARG A 571 -27.70 -7.91 12.86
N ASP A 572 -27.33 -9.16 12.60
CA ASP A 572 -28.11 -10.14 11.84
C ASP A 572 -28.27 -11.47 12.59
N LEU A 573 -29.04 -12.42 12.04
CA LEU A 573 -29.20 -13.76 12.61
C LEU A 573 -27.87 -14.50 12.76
N LEU A 574 -26.90 -14.25 11.87
CA LEU A 574 -25.56 -14.83 11.95
C LEU A 574 -24.78 -14.28 13.14
N ALA A 575 -25.00 -13.04 13.55
CA ALA A 575 -24.42 -12.50 14.78
C ALA A 575 -24.85 -13.32 16.02
N LEU A 576 -26.10 -13.81 16.09
CA LEU A 576 -26.55 -14.70 17.15
C LEU A 576 -25.84 -16.07 17.12
N THR A 577 -25.61 -16.62 15.93
CA THR A 577 -24.83 -17.87 15.84
C THR A 577 -23.38 -17.67 16.31
N TYR A 578 -22.81 -16.48 16.08
CA TYR A 578 -21.46 -16.13 16.54
C TYR A 578 -21.41 -15.92 18.06
N THR A 579 -22.46 -15.38 18.68
CA THR A 579 -22.52 -15.26 20.15
C THR A 579 -22.59 -16.63 20.82
N ILE A 580 -23.30 -17.61 20.24
CA ILE A 580 -23.32 -18.99 20.74
C ILE A 580 -21.91 -19.59 20.73
N TRP A 581 -21.16 -19.42 19.63
CA TRP A 581 -19.77 -19.85 19.56
C TRP A 581 -18.86 -19.10 20.54
N LEU A 582 -19.09 -17.81 20.76
CA LEU A 582 -18.34 -17.01 21.73
C LEU A 582 -18.51 -17.55 23.15
N ILE A 583 -19.75 -17.86 23.57
CA ILE A 583 -20.05 -18.45 24.88
C ILE A 583 -19.34 -19.80 25.03
N LEU A 584 -19.45 -20.66 24.01
CA LEU A 584 -18.80 -21.97 24.01
C LEU A 584 -17.28 -21.81 24.20
N LEU A 585 -16.63 -20.93 23.45
CA LEU A 585 -15.18 -20.73 23.53
C LEU A 585 -14.71 -20.15 24.88
N LEU A 586 -15.52 -19.33 25.53
CA LEU A 586 -15.20 -18.75 26.85
C LEU A 586 -15.45 -19.72 28.01
N SER A 587 -16.37 -20.67 27.84
CA SER A 587 -16.64 -21.73 28.82
C SER A 587 -15.54 -22.79 28.90
N LEU A 588 -14.70 -22.88 27.87
CA LEU A 588 -13.70 -23.94 27.71
C LEU A 588 -12.31 -23.51 28.16
N ASN A 589 -11.52 -24.48 28.63
CA ASN A 589 -10.11 -24.28 28.94
C ASN A 589 -9.28 -24.16 27.66
N ARG A 590 -8.13 -23.48 27.73
CA ARG A 590 -7.22 -23.27 26.58
C ARG A 590 -6.92 -24.55 25.79
N MET A 591 -6.70 -25.67 26.49
CA MET A 591 -6.44 -26.98 25.87
C MET A 591 -7.67 -27.57 25.17
N GLN A 592 -8.87 -27.36 25.73
CA GLN A 592 -10.12 -27.79 25.10
C GLN A 592 -10.44 -26.92 23.88
N CYS A 593 -10.21 -25.60 23.96
CA CYS A 593 -10.33 -24.68 22.81
C CYS A 593 -9.43 -25.13 21.66
N ALA A 594 -8.19 -25.56 21.93
CA ALA A 594 -7.27 -26.05 20.91
C ALA A 594 -7.80 -27.29 20.15
N ARG A 595 -8.60 -28.15 20.80
CA ARG A 595 -9.20 -29.35 20.17
C ARG A 595 -10.39 -29.01 19.28
N ILE A 596 -11.28 -28.12 19.73
CA ILE A 596 -12.51 -27.73 18.99
C ILE A 596 -12.21 -26.72 17.87
N TRP A 597 -11.03 -26.09 17.88
CA TRP A 597 -10.67 -25.00 16.96
C TRP A 597 -10.79 -25.34 15.46
N GLU A 598 -10.60 -26.60 15.08
CA GLU A 598 -10.75 -27.06 13.69
C GLU A 598 -12.21 -26.99 13.21
N LEU A 599 -13.16 -27.41 14.06
CA LEU A 599 -14.60 -27.32 13.79
C LEU A 599 -15.04 -25.87 13.71
N PHE A 600 -14.53 -25.04 14.63
CA PHE A 600 -14.79 -23.61 14.65
C PHE A 600 -14.28 -22.90 13.38
N GLN A 601 -13.10 -23.29 12.86
CA GLN A 601 -12.62 -22.78 11.57
C GLN A 601 -13.52 -23.22 10.41
N LEU A 602 -13.93 -24.49 10.37
CA LEU A 602 -14.81 -25.02 9.32
C LEU A 602 -16.16 -24.29 9.30
N TYR A 603 -16.72 -24.00 10.48
CA TYR A 603 -17.95 -23.24 10.63
C TYR A 603 -17.87 -21.86 9.95
N PHE A 604 -16.81 -21.08 10.19
CA PHE A 604 -16.63 -19.77 9.55
C PHE A 604 -16.46 -19.89 8.02
N VAL A 605 -15.77 -20.92 7.54
CA VAL A 605 -15.61 -21.15 6.09
C VAL A 605 -16.96 -21.43 5.43
N LEU A 606 -17.76 -22.32 6.03
CA LEU A 606 -19.08 -22.67 5.51
C LEU A 606 -20.04 -21.49 5.62
N SER A 607 -20.02 -20.76 6.74
CA SER A 607 -20.84 -19.57 6.98
C SER A 607 -20.61 -18.52 5.89
N ILE A 608 -19.35 -18.14 5.60
CA ILE A 608 -19.03 -17.16 4.57
C ILE A 608 -19.46 -17.65 3.17
N PHE A 609 -19.30 -18.94 2.89
CA PHE A 609 -19.72 -19.52 1.61
C PHE A 609 -21.24 -19.45 1.42
N VAL A 610 -22.01 -19.85 2.43
CA VAL A 610 -23.49 -19.78 2.41
C VAL A 610 -23.96 -18.33 2.30
N GLN A 611 -23.33 -17.40 3.01
CA GLN A 611 -23.63 -15.97 2.90
C GLN A 611 -23.41 -15.43 1.48
N TYR A 612 -22.35 -15.86 0.79
CA TYR A 612 -22.11 -15.44 -0.59
C TYR A 612 -23.13 -16.02 -1.56
N LEU A 613 -23.47 -17.32 -1.42
CA LEU A 613 -24.53 -17.95 -2.21
C LEU A 613 -25.88 -17.24 -2.02
N TYR A 614 -26.15 -16.84 -0.78
CA TYR A 614 -27.35 -16.07 -0.45
C TYR A 614 -27.39 -14.72 -1.17
N LEU A 615 -26.28 -13.97 -1.21
CA LEU A 615 -26.22 -12.68 -1.91
C LEU A 615 -26.31 -12.80 -3.44
N LEU A 616 -25.91 -13.94 -4.03
CA LEU A 616 -25.94 -14.14 -5.47
C LEU A 616 -27.37 -14.30 -6.03
N ASN A 617 -28.31 -14.76 -5.19
CA ASN A 617 -29.68 -15.15 -5.57
C ASN A 617 -29.72 -16.21 -6.70
N PHE A 618 -30.92 -16.73 -7.00
CA PHE A 618 -31.12 -17.64 -8.12
C PHE A 618 -30.95 -16.93 -9.47
N PRO A 619 -30.55 -17.64 -10.54
CA PRO A 619 -30.37 -17.03 -11.85
C PRO A 619 -31.69 -16.42 -12.35
N PRO A 620 -31.66 -15.20 -12.91
CA PRO A 620 -32.86 -14.44 -13.24
C PRO A 620 -33.72 -15.12 -14.31
N ASN A 621 -33.14 -15.98 -15.15
CA ASN A 621 -33.85 -16.72 -16.21
C ASN A 621 -34.94 -17.66 -15.69
N LEU A 622 -34.87 -18.08 -14.43
CA LEU A 622 -35.88 -18.99 -13.86
C LEU A 622 -37.19 -18.26 -13.55
N CYS A 623 -37.21 -16.91 -13.54
CA CYS A 623 -38.33 -16.06 -13.10
C CYS A 623 -39.09 -16.65 -11.88
N ALA A 624 -38.39 -17.39 -11.02
CA ALA A 624 -38.98 -18.15 -9.93
C ALA A 624 -39.26 -17.16 -8.79
N ASP A 625 -40.51 -16.70 -8.76
CA ASP A 625 -41.15 -15.87 -7.75
C ASP A 625 -40.33 -14.67 -7.24
N SER A 626 -40.52 -13.57 -7.96
CA SER A 626 -40.88 -12.31 -7.31
C SER A 626 -42.08 -12.54 -6.38
N SER A 627 -41.84 -12.91 -5.12
CA SER A 627 -42.82 -12.88 -4.03
C SER A 627 -43.18 -11.43 -3.64
N LYS A 628 -43.44 -10.58 -4.64
CA LYS A 628 -43.79 -9.16 -4.48
C LYS A 628 -45.30 -8.91 -4.60
N ASP A 629 -46.11 -9.90 -5.02
CA ASP A 629 -47.53 -9.65 -5.36
C ASP A 629 -48.58 -10.38 -4.48
N SER A 630 -48.21 -11.06 -3.38
CA SER A 630 -49.21 -11.59 -2.44
C SER A 630 -49.15 -10.85 -1.09
N PRO A 631 -50.20 -10.09 -0.70
CA PRO A 631 -50.21 -9.35 0.57
C PRO A 631 -50.29 -10.24 1.81
N TYR A 632 -50.55 -11.56 1.68
CA TYR A 632 -50.80 -12.47 2.81
C TYR A 632 -49.71 -13.51 3.09
N VAL A 633 -48.67 -13.63 2.27
CA VAL A 633 -47.53 -14.57 2.49
C VAL A 633 -46.27 -13.81 2.93
N ASN A 634 -46.41 -12.62 3.49
CA ASN A 634 -45.28 -11.88 4.03
C ASN A 634 -44.71 -12.54 5.30
N SER A 635 -45.52 -13.17 6.17
CA SER A 635 -45.10 -13.46 7.55
C SER A 635 -43.98 -14.50 7.76
N THR A 636 -43.69 -15.40 6.82
CA THR A 636 -42.76 -16.53 7.06
C THR A 636 -41.44 -16.48 6.28
N ASN A 637 -41.37 -15.72 5.18
CA ASN A 637 -40.14 -15.51 4.40
C ASN A 637 -39.37 -14.21 4.75
N ILE A 638 -39.84 -13.45 5.75
CA ILE A 638 -39.19 -12.22 6.27
C ILE A 638 -37.82 -12.46 6.91
N ILE A 639 -37.55 -13.66 7.45
CA ILE A 639 -36.26 -13.97 8.11
C ILE A 639 -35.07 -13.72 7.15
N TRP A 640 -35.33 -13.83 5.84
CA TRP A 640 -34.35 -13.67 4.78
C TRP A 640 -34.55 -12.37 3.97
N ARG A 641 -35.60 -11.56 4.20
CA ARG A 641 -35.87 -10.28 3.46
C ARG A 641 -34.97 -9.12 3.92
N MET A 642 -33.66 -9.37 3.95
CA MET A 642 -32.56 -8.48 4.32
C MET A 642 -31.86 -7.87 3.07
N LEU A 643 -32.55 -7.83 1.94
CA LEU A 643 -31.95 -7.54 0.63
C LEU A 643 -32.72 -6.43 -0.11
N ASP A 644 -32.62 -5.21 0.42
CA ASP A 644 -32.96 -3.99 -0.34
C ASP A 644 -31.71 -3.50 -1.10
N GLU A 645 -31.87 -2.88 -2.26
CA GLU A 645 -30.76 -2.66 -3.21
C GLU A 645 -29.70 -1.67 -2.70
N SER A 646 -30.12 -0.75 -1.83
CA SER A 646 -29.29 0.19 -1.06
C SER A 646 -28.34 -0.48 -0.06
N SER A 647 -28.64 -1.73 0.35
CA SER A 647 -27.90 -2.46 1.38
C SER A 647 -26.68 -3.25 0.88
N LYS A 648 -26.52 -3.42 -0.45
CA LYS A 648 -25.44 -4.22 -1.08
C LYS A 648 -24.03 -3.74 -0.66
N LEU A 649 -23.82 -2.43 -0.44
CA LEU A 649 -22.53 -1.88 -0.02
C LEU A 649 -22.15 -2.27 1.42
N PHE A 650 -23.12 -2.27 2.34
CA PHE A 650 -22.91 -2.62 3.74
C PHE A 650 -22.59 -4.12 3.91
N TYR A 651 -23.18 -5.00 3.11
CA TYR A 651 -22.90 -6.44 3.15
C TYR A 651 -21.49 -6.81 2.69
N LYS A 652 -20.93 -6.12 1.70
CA LYS A 652 -19.53 -6.32 1.27
C LYS A 652 -18.56 -6.11 2.42
N SER A 653 -18.77 -5.04 3.19
CA SER A 653 -17.98 -4.71 4.37
C SER A 653 -18.15 -5.75 5.49
N LYS A 654 -19.37 -6.22 5.74
CA LYS A 654 -19.66 -7.28 6.74
C LYS A 654 -18.98 -8.63 6.38
N LEU A 655 -19.02 -9.05 5.12
CA LEU A 655 -18.33 -10.25 4.64
C LEU A 655 -16.81 -10.15 4.76
N MET A 656 -16.25 -8.97 4.46
CA MET A 656 -14.82 -8.73 4.58
C MET A 656 -14.34 -8.86 6.02
N LEU A 657 -15.11 -8.36 6.99
CA LEU A 657 -14.79 -8.48 8.41
C LEU A 657 -14.80 -9.94 8.88
N ASP A 658 -15.78 -10.74 8.45
CA ASP A 658 -15.83 -12.18 8.75
C ASP A 658 -14.60 -12.93 8.23
N PHE A 659 -14.12 -12.56 7.04
CA PHE A 659 -12.93 -13.16 6.47
C PHE A 659 -11.65 -12.72 7.19
N ILE A 660 -11.58 -11.47 7.66
CA ILE A 660 -10.49 -11.03 8.54
C ILE A 660 -10.48 -11.86 9.82
N VAL A 661 -11.65 -12.11 10.43
CA VAL A 661 -11.76 -13.01 11.59
C VAL A 661 -11.34 -14.43 11.24
N LEU A 662 -11.75 -14.98 10.10
CA LEU A 662 -11.29 -16.30 9.62
C LEU A 662 -9.75 -16.36 9.45
N LEU A 663 -9.11 -15.28 8.98
CA LEU A 663 -7.66 -15.19 8.91
C LEU A 663 -7.01 -15.22 10.29
N LEU A 664 -7.61 -14.55 11.29
CA LEU A 664 -7.16 -14.63 12.68
C LEU A 664 -7.33 -16.06 13.22
N ILE A 665 -8.50 -16.69 13.02
CA ILE A 665 -8.77 -18.07 13.44
C ILE A 665 -7.74 -19.05 12.86
N SER A 666 -7.41 -18.94 11.57
CA SER A 666 -6.39 -19.78 10.91
C SER A 666 -4.98 -19.57 11.47
N ARG A 667 -4.66 -18.35 11.91
CA ARG A 667 -3.36 -18.07 12.56
C ARG A 667 -3.32 -18.62 13.98
N GLN A 668 -4.41 -18.48 14.73
CA GLN A 668 -4.50 -19.00 16.09
C GLN A 668 -4.43 -20.54 16.10
N ARG A 669 -5.02 -21.20 15.11
CA ARG A 669 -4.87 -22.65 14.88
C ARG A 669 -3.40 -23.07 14.80
N LYS A 670 -2.57 -22.31 14.09
CA LYS A 670 -1.13 -22.59 13.99
C LYS A 670 -0.41 -22.36 15.32
N SER A 671 -0.84 -21.37 16.10
CA SER A 671 -0.34 -21.16 17.47
C SER A 671 -0.64 -22.35 18.36
N PHE A 672 -1.88 -22.85 18.35
CA PHE A 672 -2.26 -24.04 19.12
C PHE A 672 -1.52 -25.30 18.67
N LYS A 673 -1.35 -25.52 17.37
CA LYS A 673 -0.51 -26.62 16.87
C LYS A 673 0.96 -26.50 17.32
N ALA A 674 1.49 -25.29 17.39
CA ALA A 674 2.85 -25.06 17.89
C ALA A 674 2.97 -25.34 19.40
N GLU A 675 1.98 -24.91 20.20
CA GLU A 675 1.88 -25.18 21.64
C GLU A 675 1.77 -26.68 21.94
N MET A 676 0.93 -27.39 21.17
CA MET A 676 0.69 -28.82 21.37
C MET A 676 1.85 -29.70 20.90
N HIS A 677 2.68 -29.22 19.96
CA HIS A 677 3.87 -29.93 19.50
C HIS A 677 5.11 -29.70 20.40
N HIS A 678 5.21 -28.55 21.07
CA HIS A 678 6.35 -28.21 21.94
C HIS A 678 5.93 -28.12 23.40
N ILE A 679 5.32 -29.18 23.93
CA ILE A 679 4.89 -29.26 25.35
C ILE A 679 6.10 -29.21 26.31
N ASP A 680 7.28 -29.62 25.82
CA ASP A 680 8.54 -29.72 26.57
C ASP A 680 9.30 -28.38 26.70
N ASN A 681 8.62 -27.24 26.59
CA ASN A 681 9.18 -25.89 26.81
C ASN A 681 10.35 -25.48 25.89
N THR A 682 10.60 -26.20 24.80
CA THR A 682 11.70 -25.92 23.85
C THR A 682 11.39 -24.80 22.86
N TYR A 683 10.17 -24.26 22.88
CA TYR A 683 9.77 -23.21 21.95
C TYR A 683 10.36 -21.84 22.34
N HIS A 684 11.06 -21.18 21.41
CA HIS A 684 11.72 -19.90 21.64
C HIS A 684 10.78 -18.77 22.13
N GLY A 685 9.48 -18.87 21.84
CA GLY A 685 8.44 -17.95 22.31
C GLY A 685 7.98 -18.16 23.75
N GLY A 686 8.50 -19.18 24.46
CA GLY A 686 8.16 -19.50 25.86
C GLY A 686 6.73 -19.99 26.08
N ASP A 687 6.37 -20.24 27.34
CA ASP A 687 5.15 -20.97 27.69
C ASP A 687 3.88 -20.12 27.78
N ASN A 688 2.73 -20.72 27.47
CA ASN A 688 1.38 -20.14 27.56
C ASN A 688 0.49 -20.86 28.59
N LYS A 689 1.09 -21.56 29.56
CA LYS A 689 0.40 -22.31 30.61
C LYS A 689 -0.30 -21.34 31.60
N ASN A 690 -1.40 -21.80 32.20
CA ASN A 690 -2.14 -21.01 33.18
C ASN A 690 -1.35 -20.93 34.51
N VAL A 691 -1.11 -19.72 35.00
CA VAL A 691 -0.22 -19.44 36.14
C VAL A 691 -0.98 -19.27 37.47
N VAL A 692 -2.31 -19.28 37.44
CA VAL A 692 -3.18 -18.99 38.61
C VAL A 692 -2.85 -19.84 39.83
N TYR A 693 -2.54 -21.12 39.65
CA TYR A 693 -2.17 -22.01 40.75
C TYR A 693 -0.85 -21.60 41.42
N ASN A 694 0.14 -21.15 40.64
CA ASN A 694 1.42 -20.68 41.17
C ASN A 694 1.24 -19.36 41.94
N ILE A 695 0.36 -18.46 41.44
CA ILE A 695 0.03 -17.20 42.12
C ILE A 695 -0.69 -17.46 43.45
N ALA A 696 -1.61 -18.44 43.49
CA ALA A 696 -2.33 -18.79 44.72
C ALA A 696 -1.42 -19.30 45.84
N LYS A 697 -0.24 -19.85 45.50
CA LYS A 697 0.77 -20.30 46.47
C LYS A 697 1.76 -19.22 46.89
N LEU A 698 1.66 -18.03 46.34
CA LEU A 698 2.55 -16.90 46.64
C LEU A 698 2.46 -16.56 48.14
N GLY A 699 3.61 -16.53 48.82
CA GLY A 699 3.70 -16.27 50.27
C GLY A 699 3.56 -17.51 51.17
N HIS A 700 3.07 -18.65 50.66
CA HIS A 700 2.95 -19.90 51.42
C HIS A 700 4.08 -20.90 51.12
N VAL A 701 4.58 -20.92 49.89
CA VAL A 701 5.67 -21.79 49.45
C VAL A 701 6.71 -20.94 48.73
N TYR A 702 8.01 -21.22 48.96
CA TYR A 702 9.08 -20.59 48.20
C TYR A 702 8.93 -20.94 46.70
N PHE A 703 8.63 -19.94 45.89
CA PHE A 703 8.45 -20.04 44.46
C PHE A 703 9.33 -19.00 43.78
N GLU A 704 10.28 -19.45 42.96
CA GLU A 704 11.14 -18.55 42.19
C GLU A 704 10.40 -18.09 40.92
N ASN A 705 10.01 -16.81 40.89
CA ASN A 705 9.33 -16.23 39.74
C ASN A 705 10.31 -16.12 38.55
N PRO A 706 9.97 -16.66 37.35
CA PRO A 706 10.85 -16.58 36.17
C PRO A 706 11.08 -15.16 35.64
N THR A 707 10.28 -14.17 36.06
CA THR A 707 10.44 -12.75 35.69
C THR A 707 11.13 -11.96 36.80
N HIS A 708 12.05 -11.06 36.45
CA HIS A 708 12.69 -10.17 37.43
C HIS A 708 11.69 -9.16 37.99
N ASP A 709 11.97 -8.67 39.19
CA ASP A 709 11.21 -7.60 39.81
C ASP A 709 11.47 -6.26 39.12
N PHE A 710 10.44 -5.70 38.51
CA PHE A 710 10.45 -4.43 37.78
C PHE A 710 9.78 -3.29 38.57
N CYS A 711 9.10 -3.59 39.68
CA CYS A 711 8.43 -2.61 40.52
C CYS A 711 9.43 -1.94 41.47
N SER A 712 10.22 -2.73 42.19
CA SER A 712 11.19 -2.21 43.18
C SER A 712 12.41 -1.56 42.54
N TYR A 713 12.89 -2.12 41.43
CA TYR A 713 14.13 -1.69 40.78
C TYR A 713 13.93 -1.46 39.28
N VAL A 714 13.76 -0.20 38.89
CA VAL A 714 13.66 0.19 37.48
C VAL A 714 15.06 0.22 36.87
N ARG A 715 15.39 -0.78 36.04
CA ARG A 715 16.72 -0.90 35.40
C ARG A 715 16.77 -0.18 34.05
N ASN A 716 15.74 -0.41 33.24
CA ASN A 716 15.69 -0.01 31.83
C ASN A 716 14.36 0.65 31.46
N TYR A 717 14.32 1.36 30.33
CA TYR A 717 13.06 1.91 29.78
C TYR A 717 11.98 0.85 29.51
N ALA A 718 12.39 -0.41 29.33
CA ALA A 718 11.45 -1.53 29.23
C ALA A 718 10.67 -1.75 30.52
N ASP A 719 11.33 -1.59 31.67
CA ASP A 719 10.71 -1.74 32.98
C ASP A 719 9.82 -0.54 33.30
N VAL A 720 10.22 0.68 32.92
CA VAL A 720 9.32 1.86 32.97
C VAL A 720 8.02 1.61 32.20
N LEU A 721 8.11 1.06 30.98
CA LEU A 721 6.92 0.71 30.20
C LEU A 721 6.10 -0.38 30.89
N LYS A 722 6.73 -1.43 31.42
CA LYS A 722 6.03 -2.50 32.14
C LYS A 722 5.32 -1.95 33.37
N THR A 723 5.95 -1.13 34.20
CA THR A 723 5.34 -0.51 35.38
C THR A 723 4.15 0.36 34.96
N ALA A 724 4.31 1.21 33.95
CA ALA A 724 3.22 2.04 33.44
C ALA A 724 2.03 1.22 32.93
N VAL A 725 2.28 0.15 32.17
CA VAL A 725 1.23 -0.71 31.64
C VAL A 725 0.59 -1.54 32.75
N PHE A 726 1.35 -2.32 33.50
CA PHE A 726 0.77 -3.27 34.46
C PHE A 726 0.13 -2.59 35.67
N CYS A 727 0.67 -1.48 36.17
CA CYS A 727 0.05 -0.74 37.28
C CYS A 727 -1.09 0.19 36.81
N GLY A 728 -1.00 0.74 35.59
CA GLY A 728 -2.00 1.68 35.07
C GLY A 728 -3.21 1.03 34.39
N PHE A 729 -3.04 -0.14 33.76
CA PHE A 729 -4.08 -0.71 32.88
C PHE A 729 -5.38 -1.05 33.62
N PHE A 730 -5.32 -1.46 34.89
CA PHE A 730 -6.51 -1.71 35.71
C PHE A 730 -7.40 -0.47 35.83
N TRP A 731 -6.84 0.68 36.19
CA TRP A 731 -7.59 1.94 36.32
C TRP A 731 -8.14 2.41 34.98
N ILE A 732 -7.38 2.25 33.90
CA ILE A 732 -7.84 2.53 32.54
C ILE A 732 -9.03 1.62 32.19
N THR A 733 -8.98 0.33 32.53
CA THR A 733 -10.10 -0.59 32.26
C THR A 733 -11.36 -0.20 33.03
N LEU A 734 -11.24 0.19 34.30
CA LEU A 734 -12.37 0.65 35.09
C LEU A 734 -12.94 1.96 34.55
N ALA A 735 -12.09 2.90 34.12
CA ALA A 735 -12.52 4.13 33.47
C ALA A 735 -13.29 3.87 32.16
N VAL A 736 -12.83 2.91 31.34
CA VAL A 736 -13.53 2.51 30.11
C VAL A 736 -14.86 1.81 30.42
N VAL A 737 -14.93 0.94 31.43
CA VAL A 737 -16.19 0.31 31.86
C VAL A 737 -17.18 1.36 32.37
N PHE A 738 -16.72 2.32 33.16
CA PHE A 738 -17.54 3.44 33.63
C PHE A 738 -18.03 4.31 32.47
N MET A 739 -17.13 4.73 31.59
CA MET A 739 -17.47 5.54 30.41
C MET A 739 -18.45 4.82 29.50
N GLY A 740 -18.24 3.54 29.18
CA GLY A 740 -19.17 2.78 28.36
C GLY A 740 -20.52 2.52 29.04
N GLY A 741 -20.55 2.49 30.39
CA GLY A 741 -21.79 2.47 31.18
C GLY A 741 -22.58 3.77 31.07
N VAL A 742 -21.91 4.92 31.20
CA VAL A 742 -22.54 6.25 31.09
C VAL A 742 -22.96 6.57 29.65
N CYS A 743 -22.14 6.23 28.66
CA CYS A 743 -22.43 6.51 27.25
C CYS A 743 -23.53 5.62 26.67
N SER A 744 -23.79 4.46 27.25
CA SER A 744 -24.90 3.59 26.82
C SER A 744 -26.12 3.92 27.69
N MET A 745 -27.08 4.67 27.17
CA MET A 745 -28.30 5.06 27.90
C MET A 745 -29.33 3.91 27.99
N ASP A 746 -28.93 2.73 28.44
CA ASP A 746 -29.78 1.54 28.53
C ASP A 746 -29.85 1.02 29.97
N ILE A 747 -30.98 0.43 30.39
CA ILE A 747 -31.10 -0.17 31.73
C ILE A 747 -30.02 -1.25 32.02
N LEU A 748 -29.58 -1.94 30.97
CA LEU A 748 -28.54 -2.96 31.02
C LEU A 748 -27.15 -2.37 31.27
N SER A 749 -26.93 -1.07 31.02
CA SER A 749 -25.64 -0.42 31.26
C SER A 749 -25.41 -0.06 32.73
N LEU A 750 -26.48 0.04 33.53
CA LEU A 750 -26.43 0.30 34.97
C LEU A 750 -25.50 -0.70 35.68
N GLY A 751 -25.53 -1.97 35.28
CA GLY A 751 -24.66 -2.98 35.87
C GLY A 751 -23.16 -2.68 35.66
N TYR A 752 -22.76 -2.05 34.54
CA TYR A 752 -21.37 -1.63 34.36
C TYR A 752 -20.98 -0.53 35.34
N ILE A 753 -21.88 0.41 35.60
CA ILE A 753 -21.66 1.48 36.58
C ILE A 753 -21.52 0.87 37.98
N ILE A 754 -22.40 -0.07 38.35
CA ILE A 754 -22.32 -0.79 39.64
C ILE A 754 -20.98 -1.53 39.76
N PHE A 755 -20.60 -2.33 38.76
CA PHE A 755 -19.32 -3.05 38.79
C PHE A 755 -18.13 -2.08 38.87
N ALA A 756 -18.14 -0.99 38.09
CA ALA A 756 -17.09 0.01 38.10
C ALA A 756 -16.95 0.68 39.47
N LEU A 757 -18.07 1.12 40.07
CA LEU A 757 -18.08 1.74 41.40
C LEU A 757 -17.61 0.77 42.49
N VAL A 758 -18.05 -0.49 42.45
CA VAL A 758 -17.62 -1.50 43.43
C VAL A 758 -16.11 -1.76 43.34
N PHE A 759 -15.54 -1.86 42.12
CA PHE A 759 -14.10 -2.04 41.96
C PHE A 759 -13.30 -0.77 42.27
N LEU A 760 -13.83 0.42 41.97
CA LEU A 760 -13.21 1.69 42.32
C LEU A 760 -13.20 1.93 43.83
N LEU A 761 -14.29 1.60 44.53
CA LEU A 761 -14.41 1.74 45.98
C LEU A 761 -13.37 0.88 46.70
N GLN A 762 -13.14 -0.34 46.20
CA GLN A 762 -12.15 -1.24 46.77
C GLN A 762 -10.71 -0.88 46.38
N GLY A 763 -10.53 -0.21 45.23
CA GLY A 763 -9.25 0.33 44.80
C GLY A 763 -8.13 -0.71 44.71
N SER A 764 -6.97 -0.40 45.32
CA SER A 764 -5.78 -1.26 45.31
C SER A 764 -5.91 -2.50 46.21
N GLU A 765 -6.84 -2.52 47.16
CA GLU A 765 -7.06 -3.67 48.03
C GLU A 765 -7.56 -4.91 47.26
N VAL A 766 -8.11 -4.71 46.06
CA VAL A 766 -8.49 -5.80 45.15
C VAL A 766 -7.31 -6.73 44.89
N TYR A 767 -6.08 -6.21 44.78
CA TYR A 767 -4.89 -7.01 44.50
C TYR A 767 -4.45 -7.90 45.67
N LEU A 768 -4.86 -7.57 46.90
CA LEU A 768 -4.53 -8.32 48.11
C LEU A 768 -5.46 -9.52 48.35
N GLN A 769 -6.57 -9.60 47.62
CA GLN A 769 -7.52 -10.70 47.75
C GLN A 769 -6.98 -11.98 47.10
N ASN A 770 -7.56 -13.12 47.49
CA ASN A 770 -7.26 -14.41 46.87
C ASN A 770 -7.46 -14.34 45.34
N ILE A 771 -6.47 -14.82 44.58
CA ILE A 771 -6.49 -14.75 43.11
C ILE A 771 -7.72 -15.44 42.50
N HIS A 772 -8.21 -16.53 43.10
CA HIS A 772 -9.42 -17.21 42.67
C HIS A 772 -10.67 -16.33 42.81
N TYR A 773 -10.73 -15.51 43.87
CA TYR A 773 -11.83 -14.58 44.09
C TYR A 773 -11.79 -13.41 43.11
N ILE A 774 -10.60 -12.84 42.84
CA ILE A 774 -10.40 -11.78 41.82
C ILE A 774 -10.86 -12.28 40.45
N ILE A 775 -10.39 -13.47 40.03
CA ILE A 775 -10.73 -14.07 38.75
C ILE A 775 -12.21 -14.41 38.65
N CYS A 776 -12.84 -14.87 39.73
CA CYS A 776 -14.28 -15.14 39.77
C CYS A 776 -15.09 -13.87 39.51
N ARG A 777 -14.80 -12.78 40.24
CA ARG A 777 -15.47 -11.49 40.04
C ARG A 777 -15.22 -10.91 38.66
N TRP A 778 -14.01 -11.06 38.13
CA TRP A 778 -13.69 -10.60 36.77
C TRP A 778 -14.40 -11.44 35.70
N ASN A 779 -14.52 -12.76 35.90
CA ASN A 779 -15.33 -13.62 35.04
C ASN A 779 -16.82 -13.22 35.09
N CYS A 780 -17.36 -12.82 36.26
CA CYS A 780 -18.73 -12.29 36.36
C CYS A 780 -18.90 -11.00 35.53
N LEU A 781 -17.91 -10.10 35.54
CA LEU A 781 -17.92 -8.90 34.70
C LEU A 781 -17.87 -9.23 33.20
N ILE A 782 -17.05 -10.21 32.81
CA ILE A 782 -16.99 -10.71 31.42
C ILE A 782 -18.34 -11.33 31.02
N ALA A 783 -18.93 -12.16 31.89
CA ALA A 783 -20.22 -12.79 31.65
C ALA A 783 -21.35 -11.77 31.52
N PHE A 784 -21.36 -10.74 32.39
CA PHE A 784 -22.29 -9.63 32.31
C PHE A 784 -22.16 -8.86 30.99
N ASN A 785 -20.93 -8.61 30.53
CA ASN A 785 -20.70 -7.95 29.25
C ASN A 785 -21.26 -8.75 28.06
N ILE A 786 -21.02 -10.06 28.04
CA ILE A 786 -21.51 -10.95 26.98
C ILE A 786 -23.02 -11.08 27.03
N PHE A 787 -23.61 -11.15 28.24
CA PHE A 787 -25.06 -11.14 28.42
C PHE A 787 -25.68 -9.90 27.79
N ASN A 788 -25.13 -8.70 28.05
CA ASN A 788 -25.59 -7.47 27.43
C ASN A 788 -25.48 -7.49 25.91
N ILE A 789 -24.39 -8.04 25.36
CA ILE A 789 -24.23 -8.21 23.91
C ILE A 789 -25.33 -9.13 23.34
N ILE A 790 -25.59 -10.27 23.99
CA ILE A 790 -26.60 -11.24 23.54
C ILE A 790 -28.00 -10.63 23.58
N VAL A 791 -28.38 -10.00 24.68
CA VAL A 791 -29.70 -9.40 24.84
C VAL A 791 -29.91 -8.33 23.79
N LYS A 792 -28.94 -7.43 23.59
CA LYS A 792 -29.04 -6.39 22.56
C LYS A 792 -29.11 -6.94 21.14
N VAL A 793 -28.26 -7.91 20.79
CA VAL A 793 -28.31 -8.52 19.44
C VAL A 793 -29.63 -9.25 19.23
N SER A 794 -30.15 -9.92 20.25
CA SER A 794 -31.45 -10.61 20.17
C SER A 794 -32.60 -9.62 19.98
N ILE A 795 -32.56 -8.49 20.69
CA ILE A 795 -33.53 -7.40 20.53
C ILE A 795 -33.48 -6.82 19.13
N ILE A 796 -32.29 -6.49 18.60
CA ILE A 796 -32.14 -5.94 17.25
C ILE A 796 -32.69 -6.89 16.18
N VAL A 797 -32.40 -8.19 16.31
CA VAL A 797 -32.93 -9.21 15.39
C VAL A 797 -34.45 -9.33 15.51
N LEU A 798 -35.01 -9.13 16.70
CA LEU A 798 -36.44 -9.23 16.97
C LEU A 798 -37.20 -7.97 16.52
N GLU A 799 -36.62 -6.78 16.70
CA GLU A 799 -37.15 -5.50 16.21
C GLU A 799 -37.30 -5.53 14.68
N SER A 800 -36.28 -6.02 13.97
CA SER A 800 -36.32 -6.21 12.53
C SER A 800 -37.44 -7.15 12.05
N LYS A 801 -37.96 -8.04 12.90
CA LYS A 801 -39.07 -8.93 12.58
C LYS A 801 -40.45 -8.37 12.96
N ILE A 802 -40.51 -7.40 13.88
CA ILE A 802 -41.75 -6.93 14.51
C ILE A 802 -42.20 -5.56 13.99
N LYS A 803 -41.37 -4.81 13.24
CA LYS A 803 -41.79 -3.58 12.53
C LYS A 803 -42.99 -3.75 11.57
N GLU A 804 -43.48 -4.96 11.32
CA GLU A 804 -44.73 -5.21 10.56
C GLU A 804 -45.95 -5.52 11.46
N ILE A 805 -45.80 -5.59 12.79
CA ILE A 805 -46.92 -5.80 13.73
C ILE A 805 -46.93 -4.62 14.70
N ASP A 806 -47.76 -3.62 14.44
CA ASP A 806 -47.98 -2.43 15.29
C ASP A 806 -48.51 -2.82 16.68
N LYS A 807 -47.60 -3.25 17.56
CA LYS A 807 -47.87 -3.48 18.98
C LYS A 807 -47.13 -2.40 19.79
N PRO A 808 -47.85 -1.37 20.27
CA PRO A 808 -47.23 -0.22 20.95
C PRO A 808 -46.48 -0.62 22.23
N PHE A 809 -46.89 -1.69 22.90
CA PHE A 809 -46.21 -2.21 24.10
C PHE A 809 -44.81 -2.78 23.79
N LEU A 810 -44.66 -3.54 22.70
CA LEU A 810 -43.36 -4.08 22.30
C LEU A 810 -42.45 -2.96 21.80
N ASN A 811 -43.00 -1.98 21.08
CA ASN A 811 -42.24 -0.81 20.64
C ASN A 811 -41.73 0.03 21.83
N ALA A 812 -42.56 0.25 22.86
CA ALA A 812 -42.14 0.93 24.10
C ALA A 812 -41.09 0.14 24.90
N LEU A 813 -41.16 -1.20 24.90
CA LEU A 813 -40.14 -2.04 25.53
C LEU A 813 -38.80 -1.95 24.77
N TYR A 814 -38.84 -1.93 23.43
CA TYR A 814 -37.65 -1.82 22.59
C TYR A 814 -37.00 -0.44 22.69
N THR A 815 -37.77 0.65 22.72
CA THR A 815 -37.21 2.00 22.91
C THR A 815 -36.54 2.19 24.28
N VAL A 816 -37.00 1.48 25.32
CA VAL A 816 -36.40 1.51 26.67
C VAL A 816 -35.17 0.61 26.80
N LEU A 817 -35.11 -0.53 26.10
CA LEU A 817 -33.95 -1.43 26.13
C LEU A 817 -32.91 -1.18 25.03
N HIS A 818 -33.30 -0.48 23.96
CA HIS A 818 -32.48 -0.21 22.79
C HIS A 818 -32.81 1.19 22.23
N HIS A 819 -32.04 2.20 22.61
CA HIS A 819 -32.09 3.51 21.98
C HIS A 819 -31.07 3.57 20.84
N ASP A 820 -31.48 3.18 19.62
CA ASP A 820 -30.78 3.59 18.39
C ASP A 820 -31.74 4.53 17.68
N LYS A 821 -31.48 5.84 17.69
CA LYS A 821 -32.20 6.76 16.80
C LYS A 821 -32.03 6.20 15.40
N SER A 822 -33.14 5.88 14.73
CA SER A 822 -33.12 5.59 13.30
C SER A 822 -32.39 6.73 12.62
N ILE A 823 -31.27 6.42 11.98
CA ILE A 823 -30.78 7.26 10.89
C ILE A 823 -31.81 7.01 9.79
N ASP A 824 -32.90 7.77 9.84
CA ASP A 824 -33.77 7.93 8.70
C ASP A 824 -32.97 8.59 7.58
N GLN A 825 -33.37 8.23 6.37
CA GLN A 825 -32.69 8.45 5.10
C GLN A 825 -32.59 9.95 4.75
N GLU A 826 -31.61 10.68 5.31
CA GLU A 826 -31.39 12.09 4.96
C GLU A 826 -30.13 12.38 4.13
N GLU A 827 -29.39 11.36 3.68
CA GLU A 827 -28.18 11.57 2.86
C GLU A 827 -28.31 11.22 1.36
N SER A 828 -29.50 10.86 0.85
CA SER A 828 -29.66 10.51 -0.59
C SER A 828 -30.61 11.36 -1.43
N ASP A 829 -31.27 12.39 -0.88
CA ASP A 829 -32.13 13.30 -1.68
C ASP A 829 -31.71 14.77 -1.49
N LYS A 830 -30.46 15.09 -1.87
CA LYS A 830 -30.09 16.48 -2.17
C LYS A 830 -29.55 16.58 -3.58
N THR A 831 -30.45 16.52 -4.55
CA THR A 831 -30.29 17.31 -5.76
C THR A 831 -31.68 17.79 -6.18
N GLU A 832 -31.82 19.11 -6.15
CA GLU A 832 -32.87 19.96 -6.74
C GLU A 832 -34.06 20.39 -5.84
N GLU A 833 -34.25 21.72 -5.85
CA GLU A 833 -35.42 22.54 -5.47
C GLU A 833 -35.61 23.01 -4.01
N SER A 834 -34.99 24.17 -3.76
CA SER A 834 -35.53 25.41 -3.15
C SER A 834 -36.57 25.38 -2.01
N ASN A 835 -36.16 26.02 -0.91
CA ASN A 835 -36.86 27.02 -0.09
C ASN A 835 -38.26 26.69 0.48
N GLU A 836 -38.30 26.33 1.77
CA GLU A 836 -38.96 27.09 2.85
C GLU A 836 -38.70 26.34 4.17
N ILE A 837 -37.99 26.96 5.11
CA ILE A 837 -37.75 26.40 6.45
C ILE A 837 -38.69 27.14 7.41
N ASP A 838 -39.68 26.42 7.94
CA ASP A 838 -40.48 26.82 9.11
C ASP A 838 -39.58 26.74 10.37
N PRO A 839 -39.38 27.82 11.15
CA PRO A 839 -38.39 27.87 12.22
C PRO A 839 -38.96 27.40 13.58
N ARG A 840 -39.66 26.26 13.61
CA ARG A 840 -40.23 25.71 14.85
C ARG A 840 -40.05 24.20 14.97
N ASP A 841 -38.80 23.77 15.10
CA ASP A 841 -38.38 22.57 15.84
C ASP A 841 -36.84 22.44 15.80
N GLU A 842 -36.13 23.35 16.47
CA GLU A 842 -34.71 23.12 16.79
C GLU A 842 -34.58 22.54 18.21
N ASP A 843 -34.70 21.21 18.29
CA ASP A 843 -34.17 20.45 19.42
C ASP A 843 -32.64 20.60 19.43
N PHE A 844 -32.13 21.43 20.33
CA PHE A 844 -30.70 21.66 20.54
C PHE A 844 -29.97 20.33 20.85
N HIS A 845 -29.29 19.77 19.85
CA HIS A 845 -28.38 18.64 20.04
C HIS A 845 -26.98 19.15 20.44
N TYR A 846 -26.66 19.08 21.73
CA TYR A 846 -25.29 19.26 22.23
C TYR A 846 -24.51 17.93 22.14
N GLY A 847 -23.48 17.87 21.28
CA GLY A 847 -22.51 16.77 21.25
C GLY A 847 -21.97 16.46 19.85
N PRO A 848 -20.72 15.97 19.72
CA PRO A 848 -20.18 15.60 18.41
C PRO A 848 -20.98 14.43 17.81
N ARG A 849 -21.70 14.70 16.70
CA ARG A 849 -22.30 13.67 15.82
C ARG A 849 -21.17 12.85 15.17
N ASN A 850 -20.66 11.85 15.87
CA ASN A 850 -19.75 10.88 15.28
C ASN A 850 -20.20 9.48 15.67
N LEU A 851 -20.38 8.64 14.64
CA LEU A 851 -20.66 7.19 14.55
C LEU A 851 -20.36 6.26 15.76
N ILE A 852 -19.49 6.68 16.67
CA ILE A 852 -19.11 5.95 17.88
C ILE A 852 -20.16 6.10 18.98
N PHE A 853 -20.82 7.26 19.08
CA PHE A 853 -21.81 7.52 20.15
C PHE A 853 -23.20 6.98 19.84
N SER A 854 -23.57 6.79 18.56
CA SER A 854 -24.86 6.19 18.20
C SER A 854 -24.88 4.68 18.42
N ASN A 855 -23.81 3.97 18.08
CA ASN A 855 -23.81 2.51 18.12
C ASN A 855 -23.43 1.95 19.50
N THR A 856 -24.43 1.74 20.35
CA THR A 856 -24.25 1.21 21.72
C THR A 856 -23.54 -0.16 21.78
N LEU A 857 -23.58 -0.98 20.71
CA LEU A 857 -22.85 -2.26 20.64
C LEU A 857 -21.33 -2.09 20.50
N VAL A 858 -20.86 -0.99 19.91
CA VAL A 858 -19.43 -0.71 19.76
C VAL A 858 -18.79 -0.49 21.12
N TRP A 859 -19.47 0.22 22.03
CA TRP A 859 -19.02 0.37 23.42
C TRP A 859 -18.88 -0.96 24.15
N HIS A 860 -19.81 -1.91 23.95
CA HIS A 860 -19.67 -3.24 24.54
C HIS A 860 -18.47 -4.02 23.98
N ALA A 861 -18.16 -3.87 22.69
CA ALA A 861 -16.96 -4.46 22.09
C ALA A 861 -15.65 -3.83 22.64
N ILE A 862 -15.64 -2.51 22.86
CA ILE A 862 -14.51 -1.81 23.49
C ILE A 862 -14.32 -2.29 24.92
N ILE A 863 -15.39 -2.32 25.72
CA ILE A 863 -15.35 -2.83 27.11
C ILE A 863 -14.80 -4.26 27.11
N PHE A 864 -15.32 -5.15 26.25
CA PHE A 864 -14.87 -6.53 26.15
C PHE A 864 -13.36 -6.62 25.88
N ALA A 865 -12.82 -5.79 24.98
CA ALA A 865 -11.40 -5.78 24.65
C ALA A 865 -10.50 -5.43 25.84
N PHE A 866 -10.85 -4.39 26.59
CA PHE A 866 -10.08 -4.00 27.78
C PHE A 866 -10.22 -5.03 28.90
N VAL A 867 -11.42 -5.54 29.17
CA VAL A 867 -11.66 -6.51 30.24
C VAL A 867 -10.93 -7.84 29.97
N ILE A 868 -10.92 -8.34 28.73
CA ILE A 868 -10.17 -9.56 28.36
C ILE A 868 -8.66 -9.34 28.48
N PHE A 869 -8.15 -8.17 28.09
CA PHE A 869 -6.72 -7.88 28.24
C PHE A 869 -6.30 -7.80 29.71
N GLN A 870 -7.11 -7.17 30.57
CA GLN A 870 -6.86 -7.14 32.01
C GLN A 870 -6.96 -8.55 32.63
N HIS A 871 -7.89 -9.37 32.15
CA HIS A 871 -7.98 -10.78 32.57
C HIS A 871 -6.68 -11.55 32.26
N ARG A 872 -6.02 -11.21 31.16
CA ARG A 872 -4.72 -11.79 30.81
C ARG A 872 -3.61 -11.30 31.73
N ILE A 873 -3.65 -10.03 32.16
CA ILE A 873 -2.69 -9.47 33.11
C ILE A 873 -2.77 -10.21 34.45
N PHE A 874 -3.98 -10.43 34.99
CA PHE A 874 -4.17 -11.18 36.25
C PHE A 874 -3.61 -12.60 36.22
N ARG A 875 -3.51 -13.21 35.03
CA ARG A 875 -2.97 -14.58 34.83
C ARG A 875 -1.49 -14.60 34.45
N SER A 876 -0.77 -13.50 34.64
CA SER A 876 0.64 -13.36 34.26
C SER A 876 1.58 -13.37 35.47
N TYR A 877 2.83 -13.81 35.26
CA TYR A 877 3.88 -13.78 36.28
C TYR A 877 4.25 -12.35 36.75
N TYR A 878 3.99 -11.34 35.93
CA TYR A 878 4.22 -9.94 36.30
C TYR A 878 3.26 -9.46 37.38
N PHE A 879 2.06 -10.05 37.46
CA PHE A 879 1.07 -9.70 38.48
C PHE A 879 1.55 -10.06 39.89
N CYS A 880 2.38 -11.10 40.06
CA CYS A 880 2.99 -11.45 41.34
C CYS A 880 3.80 -10.28 41.94
N HIS A 881 4.55 -9.55 41.11
CA HIS A 881 5.36 -8.40 41.57
C HIS A 881 4.48 -7.25 42.02
N ILE A 882 3.34 -7.03 41.37
CA ILE A 882 2.36 -6.00 41.78
C ILE A 882 1.71 -6.37 43.11
N ILE A 883 1.37 -7.65 43.32
CA ILE A 883 0.84 -8.11 44.61
C ILE A 883 1.87 -7.87 45.72
N MET A 884 3.15 -8.21 45.49
CA MET A 884 4.20 -8.01 46.50
C MET A 884 4.44 -6.52 46.79
N ASP A 885 4.47 -5.66 45.77
CA ASP A 885 4.65 -4.21 45.93
C ASP A 885 3.45 -3.58 46.67
N THR A 886 2.23 -3.98 46.34
CA THR A 886 1.02 -3.51 47.03
C THR A 886 0.97 -3.99 48.49
N GLN A 887 1.34 -5.25 48.76
CA GLN A 887 1.52 -5.76 50.12
C GLN A 887 2.56 -4.94 50.90
N ALA A 888 3.72 -4.67 50.30
CA ALA A 888 4.76 -3.85 50.92
C ALA A 888 4.25 -2.42 51.22
N ASN A 889 3.55 -1.79 50.28
CA ASN A 889 2.97 -0.46 50.46
C ASN A 889 1.95 -0.41 51.60
N THR A 890 1.12 -1.44 51.77
CA THR A 890 0.19 -1.50 52.90
C THR A 890 0.89 -1.62 54.26
N ILE A 891 1.95 -2.43 54.34
CA ILE A 891 2.76 -2.55 55.56
C ILE A 891 3.48 -1.23 55.88
N LEU A 892 4.02 -0.57 54.85
CA LEU A 892 4.74 0.69 54.98
C LEU A 892 3.84 1.88 55.33
N ALA A 893 2.52 1.80 55.15
CA ALA A 893 1.60 2.89 55.48
C ALA A 893 1.67 3.30 56.96
N SER A 894 1.77 2.33 57.89
CA SER A 894 1.93 2.59 59.33
C SER A 894 3.24 3.32 59.65
N ARG A 895 4.34 2.92 59.00
CA ARG A 895 5.64 3.60 59.11
C ARG A 895 5.58 5.01 58.53
N GLY A 896 4.93 5.19 57.39
CA GLY A 896 4.72 6.51 56.77
C GLY A 896 4.01 7.47 57.72
N ALA A 897 2.93 7.03 58.36
CA ALA A 897 2.22 7.81 59.37
C ALA A 897 3.13 8.21 60.54
N SER A 898 3.92 7.27 61.08
CA SER A 898 4.87 7.56 62.17
C SER A 898 5.94 8.59 61.76
N ILE A 899 6.40 8.55 60.51
CA ILE A 899 7.41 9.49 60.00
C ILE A 899 6.77 10.87 59.83
N ILE A 900 5.56 10.95 59.29
CA ILE A 900 4.83 12.22 59.12
C ILE A 900 4.54 12.85 60.49
N GLU A 901 4.11 12.06 61.46
CA GLU A 901 3.86 12.52 62.83
C GLU A 901 5.15 13.05 63.48
N ASN A 902 6.26 12.32 63.36
CA ASN A 902 7.57 12.79 63.85
C ASN A 902 8.03 14.09 63.17
N LEU A 903 7.83 14.21 61.85
CA LEU A 903 8.12 15.45 61.12
C LEU A 903 7.23 16.60 61.59
N HIS A 904 5.95 16.33 61.85
CA HIS A 904 5.00 17.31 62.37
C HIS A 904 5.37 17.77 63.79
N TYR A 905 5.74 16.84 64.68
CA TYR A 905 6.24 17.17 66.02
C TYR A 905 7.49 18.04 65.96
N LYS A 906 8.43 17.72 65.07
CA LYS A 906 9.64 18.53 64.86
C LYS A 906 9.28 19.94 64.40
N GLN A 907 8.38 20.09 63.43
CA GLN A 907 7.91 21.40 62.97
C GLN A 907 7.25 22.21 64.09
N ILE A 908 6.45 21.57 64.95
CA ILE A 908 5.84 22.25 66.11
C ILE A 908 6.92 22.69 67.10
N TYR A 909 7.90 21.83 67.38
CA TYR A 909 9.00 22.14 68.29
C TYR A 909 9.80 23.35 67.78
N ASP A 910 10.23 23.32 66.52
CA ASP A 910 10.98 24.42 65.89
C ASP A 910 10.18 25.73 65.94
N ARG A 911 8.85 25.67 65.75
CA ARG A 911 7.96 26.83 65.84
C ARG A 911 7.82 27.37 67.26
N ARG A 912 7.69 26.51 68.27
CA ARG A 912 7.65 26.92 69.69
C ARG A 912 8.96 27.55 70.13
N GLU A 913 10.08 27.00 69.70
CA GLU A 913 11.40 27.55 70.01
C GLU A 913 11.58 28.94 69.37
N TYR A 914 11.15 29.09 68.11
CA TYR A 914 11.09 30.40 67.46
C TYR A 914 10.19 31.39 68.20
N GLU A 915 8.97 31.01 68.58
CA GLU A 915 8.06 31.87 69.35
C GLU A 915 8.63 32.26 70.71
N LYS A 916 9.30 31.34 71.41
CA LYS A 916 9.99 31.61 72.66
C LYS A 916 11.12 32.63 72.47
N ASN A 917 11.94 32.46 71.44
CA ASN A 917 13.01 33.42 71.11
C ASN A 917 12.44 34.80 70.77
N VAL A 918 11.33 34.86 70.04
CA VAL A 918 10.61 36.11 69.75
C VAL A 918 10.07 36.73 71.04
N LEU A 919 9.41 35.95 71.92
CA LEU A 919 8.90 36.42 73.21
C LEU A 919 10.02 36.96 74.12
N GLU A 920 11.16 36.27 74.18
CA GLU A 920 12.34 36.73 74.93
C GLU A 920 12.87 38.04 74.35
N SER A 921 12.94 38.16 73.02
CA SER A 921 13.36 39.40 72.36
C SER A 921 12.38 40.56 72.62
N VAL A 922 11.07 40.29 72.70
CA VAL A 922 10.02 41.28 73.01
C VAL A 922 10.11 41.69 74.47
N LYS A 923 10.29 40.74 75.40
CA LYS A 923 10.46 41.02 76.84
C LYS A 923 11.69 41.90 77.08
N ALA A 924 12.82 41.58 76.46
CA ALA A 924 14.03 42.39 76.55
C ALA A 924 13.83 43.81 76.01
N LYS A 925 13.09 43.97 74.90
CA LYS A 925 12.71 45.30 74.37
C LYS A 925 11.81 46.06 75.36
N MET A 926 10.83 45.39 75.95
CA MET A 926 9.89 46.00 76.91
C MET A 926 10.58 46.44 78.22
N GLU A 927 11.54 45.65 78.71
CA GLU A 927 12.38 46.02 79.86
C GLU A 927 13.28 47.21 79.56
N ARG A 928 13.88 47.30 78.37
CA ARG A 928 14.63 48.48 77.93
C ARG A 928 13.75 49.73 77.88
N ILE A 929 12.52 49.62 77.37
CA ILE A 929 11.56 50.73 77.35
C ILE A 929 11.19 51.15 78.78
N ARG A 930 10.92 50.19 79.68
CA ARG A 930 10.66 50.49 81.10
C ARG A 930 11.85 51.17 81.78
N ALA A 931 13.07 50.71 81.52
CA ALA A 931 14.28 51.32 82.05
C ALA A 931 14.48 52.75 81.51
N SER A 932 14.22 52.96 80.21
CA SER A 932 14.24 54.30 79.60
C SER A 932 13.17 55.21 80.20
N ASN A 933 11.95 54.71 80.41
CA ASN A 933 10.88 55.48 81.06
C ASN A 933 11.24 55.81 82.51
N ARG A 934 11.74 54.85 83.30
CA ARG A 934 12.24 55.11 84.66
C ARG A 934 13.34 56.16 84.67
N LYS A 935 14.29 56.08 83.73
CA LYS A 935 15.34 57.08 83.58
C LYS A 935 14.73 58.46 83.33
N ASN A 936 13.79 58.57 82.39
CA ASN A 936 13.08 59.80 82.09
C ASN A 936 12.35 60.37 83.32
N TYR A 937 11.64 59.55 84.11
CA TYR A 937 11.04 59.96 85.39
C TYR A 937 12.09 60.42 86.41
N THR A 938 13.21 59.71 86.58
CA THR A 938 14.28 60.13 87.50
C THR A 938 15.00 61.41 87.08
N THR A 939 15.08 61.72 85.79
CA THR A 939 15.56 63.03 85.30
C THR A 939 14.56 64.15 85.48
N ALA A 940 13.25 63.85 85.62
CA ALA A 940 12.23 64.87 85.87
C ALA A 940 12.14 65.28 87.35
N ASP A 941 12.59 64.44 88.28
CA ASP A 941 12.51 64.66 89.74
C ASP A 941 13.74 65.33 90.41
N TYR A 942 14.66 65.91 89.63
CA TYR A 942 15.74 66.76 90.18
C TYR A 942 15.67 68.21 89.68
N PRO A 943 15.09 69.14 90.47
CA PRO A 943 15.53 70.52 90.49
C PRO A 943 16.52 70.75 91.67
N PHE A 944 17.66 71.35 91.32
CA PHE A 944 18.46 72.29 92.14
C PHE A 944 19.14 71.81 93.45
N LYS A 945 20.50 71.79 93.48
CA LYS A 945 21.35 72.89 94.02
C LYS A 945 22.82 72.51 94.27
N PHE A 946 23.69 73.36 93.72
CA PHE A 946 24.91 74.00 94.25
C PHE A 946 26.18 73.22 94.68
N TYR A 947 27.25 73.47 93.88
CA TYR A 947 28.62 73.93 94.25
C TYR A 947 29.25 73.55 95.61
N LYS A 948 30.49 73.04 95.56
CA LYS A 948 31.67 73.72 96.17
C LYS A 948 33.02 73.24 95.63
N TYR A 949 33.91 74.21 95.42
CA TYR A 949 35.32 74.14 95.03
C TYR A 949 36.22 73.38 96.01
N ARG A 950 37.26 72.71 95.46
CA ARG A 950 38.65 73.03 95.79
C ARG A 950 39.54 72.79 94.56
#